data_AF-A0A9D1ZPQ0-F1
#
_entry.id   AF-A0A9D1ZPQ0-F1
#
_cell.length_a   1.000
_cell.length_b   1.000
_cell.length_c   1.000
_cell.angle_alpha   90.00
_cell.angle_beta   90.00
_cell.angle_gamma   90.00
#
_symmetry.space_group_name_H-M   'P 1'
#
loop_
_entity.id
_entity.type
_entity.pdbx_description
1 polymer ?
#
loop_
_entity_poly.entity_id
_entity_poly.type
_entity_poly.pdbx_seq_one_letter_code
_entity_poly.pdbx_strand_id
1 'polypeptide(L)'
;MLLNKKCVYLGATLFSAMILTSLSNQTVKADVTTDGNTNVSVEKTVQPTTAVTTKTSDSTTQAPTNKAGVSKTVTATQSSTVDTKTETAPATDAQKVTAPVDDSVAKATVTQATKSVVKATPTVVKKIQPITVVVNKPNSAATVIDFKDPTLSSMVKWSLGLTDKDKVTVGEFQKFNNSEFFLNETVYAGGSNPNVTDQTDKPIENLSGLQVLKYLPKNTQVFFQVRLASDPKANLDLSPLYGIPIYNFTLDGNYSDAKAKEIDLNQLTKLDISKATNVELTGDTSVSANSGITQQQLEKIAPWLVKFANNGRTYNDIVLNNGSISDFSALKGINRTNSVTVFVNHNNVASTKPVYATASKADLTFTALPFKGIDGDDLASTYHYTTTVKKPSDDDLIHVSGDTYRIADPDTSAKKLTYGIIGDYISSNDDSMLEKSYGNSTLDYFGMYSQPLVWKTVAKPVVKPAVKPATKPVTGPTIEPVQSSIISSGSSSGSVGSVDVPETSGSTANSSNAISVSTSRGTVRTINSYTRLFDAKGNVTAIELGPNTGWSYNGIVDINGKKFYEVGTNEYLPADSGVTYTPIKIRTVISAPSSVVLFNSNGDRVSRTLPARSHWLTDSSAIINGVKMYRVASDEWVAADSVSISISSGDKTYATSTTFPKVFTGRTKTPVYSANGKLLNYQLSSGSSWKIDRRVIIDGVTYYRIATDEFVRA
;
A
#
# COMPACT_ATOMS: atom_id res chain seq x y z
N MET A 1 23.83 -34.05 3.37
CA MET A 1 23.00 -34.04 4.59
C MET A 1 22.34 -32.67 4.64
N LEU A 2 21.03 -32.56 4.36
CA LEU A 2 20.32 -31.29 4.50
C LEU A 2 19.91 -31.13 5.96
N LEU A 3 20.34 -30.05 6.62
CA LEU A 3 19.72 -29.64 7.88
C LEU A 3 18.36 -29.00 7.58
N ASN A 4 17.37 -29.36 8.38
CA ASN A 4 15.98 -28.95 8.21
C ASN A 4 15.84 -27.48 8.60
N LYS A 5 15.49 -26.59 7.66
CA LYS A 5 15.25 -25.15 7.92
C LYS A 5 13.94 -24.96 8.70
N LYS A 6 13.92 -25.26 10.00
CA LYS A 6 12.73 -25.09 10.89
C LYS A 6 13.06 -24.55 12.28
N CYS A 7 13.84 -23.46 12.33
CA CYS A 7 14.05 -22.62 13.52
C CYS A 7 14.11 -21.13 13.12
N VAL A 8 12.96 -20.57 12.76
CA VAL A 8 12.70 -19.18 12.32
C VAL A 8 11.24 -18.89 12.69
N TYR A 9 10.86 -17.72 13.20
CA TYR A 9 11.51 -16.88 14.22
C TYR A 9 10.38 -16.41 15.15
N LEU A 10 10.46 -16.66 16.46
CA LEU A 10 9.52 -16.04 17.40
C LEU A 10 10.04 -14.64 17.74
N GLY A 11 9.14 -13.66 17.85
CA GLY A 11 9.44 -12.28 18.30
C GLY A 11 9.80 -12.22 19.78
N ALA A 12 10.91 -12.84 20.16
CA ALA A 12 11.47 -12.85 21.50
C ALA A 12 13.00 -12.85 21.38
N THR A 13 13.68 -11.90 22.03
CA THR A 13 15.14 -11.75 21.97
C THR A 13 15.86 -12.86 22.74
N LEU A 14 15.93 -14.04 22.15
CA LEU A 14 16.45 -15.28 22.73
C LEU A 14 18.00 -15.34 22.75
N PHE A 15 18.63 -14.28 23.27
CA PHE A 15 20.04 -14.33 23.67
C PHE A 15 20.19 -15.21 24.91
N SER A 16 20.59 -16.46 24.70
CA SER A 16 20.81 -17.42 25.78
C SER A 16 22.01 -17.02 26.63
N ALA A 17 21.74 -16.40 27.78
CA ALA A 17 22.75 -16.05 28.77
C ALA A 17 23.33 -17.33 29.41
N MET A 18 24.40 -17.87 28.82
CA MET A 18 25.18 -18.96 29.42
C MET A 18 25.88 -18.49 30.70
N ILE A 19 25.20 -18.64 31.83
CA ILE A 19 25.82 -18.57 33.15
C ILE A 19 26.74 -19.79 33.29
N LEU A 20 28.04 -19.61 33.01
CA LEU A 20 29.06 -20.62 33.29
C LEU A 20 29.26 -20.77 34.80
N THR A 21 28.45 -21.61 35.45
CA THR A 21 28.84 -22.23 36.71
C THR A 21 29.84 -23.35 36.42
N SER A 22 31.05 -23.24 36.97
CA SER A 22 32.12 -24.20 36.75
C SER A 22 31.85 -25.51 37.50
N LEU A 23 31.30 -26.51 36.82
CA LEU A 23 31.20 -27.89 37.30
C LEU A 23 32.11 -28.80 36.46
N SER A 24 32.81 -29.70 37.14
CA SER A 24 34.02 -30.34 36.62
C SER A 24 33.80 -31.71 35.96
N ASN A 25 34.64 -31.99 34.97
CA ASN A 25 35.10 -33.30 34.50
C ASN A 25 34.12 -34.49 34.58
N GLN A 26 33.39 -34.75 33.49
CA GLN A 26 33.19 -36.12 33.00
C GLN A 26 33.32 -36.16 31.46
N THR A 27 33.73 -37.32 30.92
CA THR A 27 34.07 -37.47 29.50
C THR A 27 33.60 -38.83 28.99
N VAL A 28 32.65 -38.86 28.06
CA VAL A 28 32.21 -40.08 27.36
C VAL A 28 32.04 -39.76 25.86
N LYS A 29 32.16 -40.80 25.02
CA LYS A 29 32.37 -40.72 23.58
C LYS A 29 31.06 -40.59 22.79
N ALA A 30 31.19 -40.15 21.54
CA ALA A 30 30.18 -40.36 20.50
C ALA A 30 30.18 -41.82 20.01
N ASP A 31 29.06 -42.25 19.43
CA ASP A 31 28.95 -43.46 18.60
C ASP A 31 28.07 -43.18 17.36
N VAL A 32 28.01 -44.10 16.40
CA VAL A 32 27.80 -43.80 14.97
C VAL A 32 26.74 -44.71 14.30
N THR A 33 26.19 -44.28 13.15
CA THR A 33 25.29 -45.02 12.20
C THR A 33 23.87 -45.34 12.69
N THR A 34 22.84 -45.56 11.85
CA THR A 34 22.74 -45.69 10.36
C THR A 34 21.40 -45.15 9.82
N ASP A 35 21.27 -45.02 8.49
CA ASP A 35 20.02 -44.71 7.77
C ASP A 35 18.91 -45.78 7.91
N GLY A 36 17.65 -45.39 7.64
CA GLY A 36 16.50 -46.30 7.63
C GLY A 36 15.22 -45.68 7.04
N ASN A 37 15.14 -45.59 5.71
CA ASN A 37 14.01 -45.01 4.98
C ASN A 37 12.95 -46.09 4.62
N THR A 38 11.68 -45.91 5.01
CA THR A 38 10.50 -46.41 4.24
C THR A 38 9.18 -45.79 4.70
N ASN A 39 8.32 -45.45 3.74
CA ASN A 39 6.90 -45.16 3.98
C ASN A 39 6.07 -46.46 3.96
N VAL A 40 4.94 -46.49 4.68
CA VAL A 40 3.58 -46.71 4.11
C VAL A 40 2.51 -46.60 5.21
N SER A 41 1.35 -46.07 4.83
CA SER A 41 0.17 -45.82 5.67
C SER A 41 -0.70 -47.05 5.94
N VAL A 42 -1.31 -47.15 7.13
CA VAL A 42 -2.61 -47.81 7.33
C VAL A 42 -3.47 -46.99 8.29
N GLU A 43 -4.76 -46.86 7.97
CA GLU A 43 -5.83 -46.16 8.70
C GLU A 43 -6.56 -47.12 9.67
N LYS A 44 -7.02 -46.65 10.85
CA LYS A 44 -8.27 -47.15 11.51
C LYS A 44 -8.75 -46.38 12.77
N THR A 45 -9.94 -45.79 12.63
CA THR A 45 -11.15 -45.88 13.49
C THR A 45 -11.13 -45.65 15.03
N VAL A 46 -11.97 -44.68 15.45
CA VAL A 46 -12.50 -44.33 16.80
C VAL A 46 -13.61 -45.34 17.21
N GLN A 47 -13.87 -45.79 18.47
CA GLN A 47 -14.12 -45.19 19.82
C GLN A 47 -14.00 -46.37 20.87
N PRO A 48 -14.41 -46.31 22.17
CA PRO A 48 -14.57 -45.21 23.15
C PRO A 48 -13.83 -45.47 24.51
N THR A 49 -13.96 -44.57 25.50
CA THR A 49 -13.67 -44.90 26.92
C THR A 49 -14.61 -44.16 27.87
N THR A 50 -14.87 -44.76 29.04
CA THR A 50 -16.04 -44.48 29.90
C THR A 50 -15.81 -43.39 30.96
N ALA A 51 -16.86 -42.63 31.29
CA ALA A 51 -16.84 -41.70 32.41
C ALA A 51 -17.05 -42.40 33.76
N VAL A 52 -16.37 -41.92 34.82
CA VAL A 52 -16.68 -42.21 36.22
C VAL A 52 -16.64 -40.89 37.01
N THR A 53 -17.61 -40.68 37.89
CA THR A 53 -17.81 -39.44 38.66
C THR A 53 -17.42 -39.58 40.12
N THR A 54 -16.85 -38.52 40.70
CA THR A 54 -16.92 -38.23 42.14
C THR A 54 -17.14 -36.73 42.38
N LYS A 55 -17.78 -36.40 43.50
CA LYS A 55 -18.21 -35.03 43.86
C LYS A 55 -17.17 -34.33 44.73
N THR A 56 -17.18 -33.01 44.71
CA THR A 56 -16.77 -32.15 45.84
C THR A 56 -17.84 -31.07 46.05
N SER A 57 -17.90 -30.50 47.26
CA SER A 57 -19.06 -29.74 47.74
C SER A 57 -18.80 -28.24 47.78
N ASP A 58 -19.79 -27.44 47.38
CA ASP A 58 -19.79 -25.98 47.60
C ASP A 58 -19.97 -25.62 49.09
N SER A 59 -19.34 -24.51 49.51
CA SER A 59 -19.66 -23.81 50.75
C SER A 59 -20.06 -22.37 50.45
N THR A 60 -21.34 -22.04 50.67
CA THR A 60 -21.90 -20.73 50.37
C THR A 60 -21.67 -19.71 51.50
N THR A 61 -21.44 -18.45 51.15
CA THR A 61 -21.77 -17.31 52.02
C THR A 61 -22.22 -16.12 51.17
N GLN A 62 -23.24 -15.38 51.61
CA GLN A 62 -23.90 -14.34 50.82
C GLN A 62 -23.78 -12.93 51.42
N ALA A 63 -23.69 -11.94 50.53
CA ALA A 63 -24.29 -10.60 50.65
C ALA A 63 -23.72 -9.66 51.76
N PRO A 64 -24.10 -8.35 51.79
CA PRO A 64 -25.00 -7.64 50.89
C PRO A 64 -24.44 -6.38 50.18
N THR A 65 -25.18 -5.94 49.17
CA THR A 65 -25.09 -4.62 48.53
C THR A 65 -25.64 -3.49 49.41
N ASN A 66 -25.19 -2.25 49.19
CA ASN A 66 -26.03 -1.06 49.40
C ASN A 66 -25.60 0.12 48.51
N LYS A 67 -26.53 1.02 48.17
CA LYS A 67 -26.31 2.16 47.25
C LYS A 67 -27.28 3.32 47.55
N ALA A 68 -26.81 4.55 47.30
CA ALA A 68 -27.48 5.85 47.44
C ALA A 68 -27.69 6.37 48.89
N GLY A 69 -27.60 7.69 49.15
CA GLY A 69 -27.09 8.74 48.27
C GLY A 69 -27.40 10.18 48.69
N VAL A 70 -27.07 11.12 47.80
CA VAL A 70 -27.54 12.53 47.71
C VAL A 70 -27.13 13.53 48.80
N SER A 71 -26.32 14.53 48.40
CA SER A 71 -26.67 15.95 48.57
C SER A 71 -25.96 16.83 47.53
N LYS A 72 -26.45 18.06 47.34
CA LYS A 72 -25.88 19.15 46.50
C LYS A 72 -25.61 20.38 47.39
N THR A 73 -24.83 21.36 46.91
CA THR A 73 -25.22 22.81 46.85
C THR A 73 -24.05 23.77 46.50
N VAL A 74 -24.19 24.47 45.37
CA VAL A 74 -23.91 25.89 45.05
C VAL A 74 -22.63 26.61 45.56
N THR A 75 -21.76 26.98 44.59
CA THR A 75 -21.17 28.29 44.26
C THR A 75 -21.13 29.46 45.28
N ALA A 76 -19.97 30.10 45.49
CA ALA A 76 -19.77 31.58 45.37
C ALA A 76 -18.34 32.10 45.68
N THR A 77 -18.02 33.26 45.10
CA THR A 77 -16.72 33.97 45.02
C THR A 77 -16.40 34.90 46.20
N GLN A 78 -15.12 34.99 46.63
CA GLN A 78 -14.29 36.21 46.89
C GLN A 78 -12.96 35.77 47.58
N SER A 79 -11.74 36.22 47.22
CA SER A 79 -11.15 37.53 46.89
C SER A 79 -10.44 38.18 48.09
N SER A 80 -9.14 38.41 47.97
CA SER A 80 -8.37 39.33 48.82
C SER A 80 -7.18 39.92 48.03
N THR A 81 -6.77 41.13 48.38
CA THR A 81 -5.90 42.01 47.57
C THR A 81 -4.77 42.61 48.41
N VAL A 82 -3.57 42.77 47.83
CA VAL A 82 -2.53 43.69 48.32
C VAL A 82 -1.81 44.31 47.12
N ASP A 83 -1.55 45.63 47.18
CA ASP A 83 -0.85 46.44 46.18
C ASP A 83 0.69 46.17 46.15
N THR A 84 1.54 46.74 45.28
CA THR A 84 1.92 48.18 45.31
C THR A 84 2.79 48.61 44.11
N LYS A 85 2.40 49.75 43.50
CA LYS A 85 3.13 50.77 42.70
C LYS A 85 4.25 50.44 41.68
N THR A 86 4.13 51.16 40.57
CA THR A 86 5.14 51.52 39.55
C THR A 86 6.17 52.56 40.05
N GLU A 87 7.38 52.57 39.48
CA GLU A 87 8.16 53.81 39.25
C GLU A 87 8.94 53.73 37.92
N THR A 88 9.70 54.78 37.56
CA THR A 88 9.90 55.21 36.16
C THR A 88 11.37 55.21 35.71
N ALA A 89 11.60 55.12 34.39
CA ALA A 89 12.93 55.21 33.78
C ALA A 89 13.33 56.67 33.44
N PRO A 90 14.64 56.96 33.34
CA PRO A 90 15.19 58.02 32.49
C PRO A 90 15.85 57.45 31.22
N ALA A 91 16.13 58.31 30.22
CA ALA A 91 16.65 57.94 28.90
C ALA A 91 17.82 58.84 28.45
N THR A 92 18.64 58.37 27.48
CA THR A 92 19.59 59.11 26.59
C THR A 92 20.46 58.09 25.82
N ASP A 93 21.11 58.34 24.67
CA ASP A 93 20.75 59.11 23.46
C ASP A 93 21.72 58.74 22.29
N ALA A 94 21.40 59.18 21.06
CA ALA A 94 22.29 59.59 19.96
C ALA A 94 23.05 58.58 19.02
N GLN A 95 22.82 58.81 17.71
CA GLN A 95 23.69 58.62 16.51
C GLN A 95 24.07 57.20 16.02
N LYS A 96 24.04 56.78 14.72
CA LYS A 96 23.83 57.35 13.34
C LYS A 96 25.07 57.66 12.47
N VAL A 97 25.38 56.76 11.52
CA VAL A 97 26.06 56.98 10.20
C VAL A 97 25.55 55.89 9.21
N THR A 98 24.57 56.14 8.31
CA THR A 98 24.64 56.52 6.85
C THR A 98 25.30 55.55 5.85
N ALA A 99 24.62 55.36 4.70
CA ALA A 99 25.00 54.54 3.51
C ALA A 99 25.56 55.41 2.35
N PRO A 100 25.89 54.83 1.16
CA PRO A 100 24.96 54.73 0.00
C PRO A 100 24.91 53.29 -0.62
N VAL A 101 23.91 52.80 -1.38
CA VAL A 101 23.03 53.33 -2.47
C VAL A 101 23.75 53.36 -3.85
N ASP A 102 23.19 52.91 -4.99
CA ASP A 102 21.82 52.43 -5.29
C ASP A 102 21.75 50.88 -5.53
N ASP A 103 21.19 50.19 -6.55
CA ASP A 103 20.50 50.51 -7.84
C ASP A 103 19.49 49.38 -8.21
N SER A 104 19.07 49.25 -9.49
CA SER A 104 17.71 48.84 -9.88
C SER A 104 17.57 47.99 -11.16
N VAL A 105 16.36 47.42 -11.40
CA VAL A 105 15.59 47.40 -12.67
C VAL A 105 14.24 46.67 -12.43
N ALA A 106 13.15 47.12 -13.07
CA ALA A 106 11.79 46.55 -12.92
C ALA A 106 10.94 46.81 -14.20
N LYS A 107 9.71 46.30 -14.42
CA LYS A 107 8.72 45.60 -13.56
C LYS A 107 7.75 44.76 -14.42
N ALA A 108 6.96 43.85 -13.81
CA ALA A 108 5.71 43.34 -14.40
C ALA A 108 4.67 42.99 -13.32
N THR A 109 3.38 43.21 -13.58
CA THR A 109 2.27 42.93 -12.65
C THR A 109 1.06 42.45 -13.43
N VAL A 110 0.39 41.40 -12.95
CA VAL A 110 -0.90 40.92 -13.48
C VAL A 110 -1.88 40.77 -12.32
N THR A 111 -3.08 41.33 -12.47
CA THR A 111 -4.11 41.39 -11.45
C THR A 111 -4.97 40.12 -11.45
N GLN A 112 -5.28 39.56 -10.27
CA GLN A 112 -6.45 38.69 -10.13
C GLN A 112 -7.15 38.87 -8.78
N ALA A 113 -8.44 38.51 -8.73
CA ALA A 113 -9.40 39.08 -7.79
C ALA A 113 -9.42 38.44 -6.39
N THR A 114 -9.76 39.26 -5.41
CA THR A 114 -9.94 38.87 -4.00
C THR A 114 -11.15 37.95 -3.79
N LYS A 115 -10.97 36.88 -3.02
CA LYS A 115 -12.05 36.23 -2.25
C LYS A 115 -11.74 36.32 -0.76
N SER A 116 -12.78 36.58 0.04
CA SER A 116 -12.66 36.91 1.46
C SER A 116 -12.18 35.72 2.30
N VAL A 117 -11.18 35.95 3.15
CA VAL A 117 -10.78 35.03 4.23
C VAL A 117 -11.26 35.62 5.55
N VAL A 118 -11.92 34.80 6.39
CA VAL A 118 -12.37 35.21 7.71
C VAL A 118 -11.15 35.40 8.62
N LYS A 119 -11.01 36.60 9.19
CA LYS A 119 -9.87 36.98 10.05
C LYS A 119 -10.01 36.34 11.44
N ALA A 120 -9.39 35.18 11.63
CA ALA A 120 -9.24 34.59 12.96
C ALA A 120 -8.39 35.48 13.87
N THR A 121 -8.86 35.73 15.09
CA THR A 121 -8.15 36.52 16.11
C THR A 121 -6.95 35.73 16.64
N PRO A 122 -5.74 36.32 16.76
CA PRO A 122 -4.58 35.60 17.29
C PRO A 122 -4.74 35.32 18.79
N THR A 123 -4.94 34.05 19.15
CA THR A 123 -4.88 33.61 20.55
C THR A 123 -3.45 33.78 21.07
N VAL A 124 -3.27 34.55 22.15
CA VAL A 124 -1.96 34.76 22.77
C VAL A 124 -1.51 33.46 23.45
N VAL A 125 -0.68 32.68 22.75
CA VAL A 125 0.02 31.53 23.35
C VAL A 125 1.02 32.07 24.36
N LYS A 126 0.70 31.90 25.65
CA LYS A 126 1.57 32.28 26.77
C LYS A 126 2.86 31.45 26.69
N LYS A 127 3.94 32.07 26.22
CA LYS A 127 5.25 31.42 26.02
C LYS A 127 5.71 30.75 27.32
N ILE A 128 5.64 29.42 27.36
CA ILE A 128 6.15 28.63 28.48
C ILE A 128 7.67 28.84 28.50
N GLN A 129 8.19 29.37 29.60
CA GLN A 129 9.63 29.45 29.83
C GLN A 129 10.18 28.01 29.84
N PRO A 130 11.30 27.71 29.18
CA PRO A 130 11.89 26.39 29.25
C PRO A 130 12.21 26.07 30.71
N ILE A 131 11.63 25.00 31.24
CA ILE A 131 12.01 24.48 32.56
C ILE A 131 13.45 24.01 32.42
N THR A 132 14.38 24.85 32.85
CA THR A 132 15.78 24.48 32.98
C THR A 132 15.84 23.50 34.14
N VAL A 133 15.85 22.20 33.83
CA VAL A 133 16.08 21.15 34.81
C VAL A 133 17.50 21.37 35.34
N VAL A 134 17.61 22.03 36.49
CA VAL A 134 18.88 22.25 37.16
C VAL A 134 19.41 20.88 37.55
N VAL A 135 20.41 20.39 36.82
CA VAL A 135 21.07 19.12 37.09
C VAL A 135 21.91 19.27 38.35
N ASN A 136 21.25 19.24 39.50
CA ASN A 136 21.88 19.14 40.80
C ASN A 136 22.74 17.87 40.79
N LYS A 137 24.06 18.06 40.70
CA LYS A 137 25.03 17.00 40.90
C LYS A 137 24.77 16.40 42.30
N PRO A 138 24.54 15.09 42.43
CA PRO A 138 24.41 14.46 43.74
C PRO A 138 25.69 14.71 44.55
N ASN A 139 25.53 15.29 45.74
CA ASN A 139 26.66 15.73 46.55
C ASN A 139 27.38 14.57 47.27
N SER A 140 26.86 13.34 47.18
CA SER A 140 27.47 12.13 47.76
C SER A 140 26.96 10.87 47.06
N ALA A 141 27.75 9.79 47.15
CA ALA A 141 27.30 8.43 46.83
C ALA A 141 26.04 8.04 47.64
N ALA A 142 25.88 8.57 48.85
CA ALA A 142 24.73 8.33 49.73
C ALA A 142 23.43 9.04 49.29
N THR A 143 23.42 9.80 48.19
CA THR A 143 22.19 10.41 47.67
C THR A 143 21.22 9.32 47.18
N VAL A 144 20.06 9.24 47.84
CA VAL A 144 18.94 8.36 47.46
C VAL A 144 18.30 8.85 46.16
N ILE A 145 17.95 7.91 45.28
CA ILE A 145 17.18 8.18 44.06
C ILE A 145 15.72 7.77 44.26
N ASP A 146 14.82 8.64 43.84
CA ASP A 146 13.36 8.46 43.95
C ASP A 146 12.79 8.18 42.55
N PHE A 147 12.33 6.95 42.33
CA PHE A 147 11.71 6.50 41.09
C PHE A 147 10.20 6.66 41.18
N LYS A 148 9.62 7.42 40.24
CA LYS A 148 8.19 7.78 40.29
C LYS A 148 7.25 6.67 39.84
N ASP A 149 7.75 5.73 39.06
CA ASP A 149 7.04 4.50 38.72
C ASP A 149 7.50 3.33 39.62
N PRO A 150 6.59 2.56 40.24
CA PRO A 150 6.95 1.47 41.15
C PRO A 150 7.46 0.22 40.43
N THR A 151 7.02 -0.07 39.19
CA THR A 151 7.56 -1.19 38.39
C THR A 151 9.02 -0.89 38.05
N LEU A 152 9.29 0.33 37.57
CA LEU A 152 10.63 0.79 37.23
C LEU A 152 11.56 0.80 38.46
N SER A 153 11.03 1.20 39.62
CA SER A 153 11.75 1.16 40.90
C SER A 153 12.22 -0.25 41.26
N SER A 154 11.36 -1.27 41.11
CA SER A 154 11.74 -2.67 41.39
C SER A 154 12.61 -3.29 40.29
N MET A 155 12.44 -2.93 39.01
CA MET A 155 13.39 -3.31 37.94
C MET A 155 14.81 -2.79 38.22
N VAL A 156 14.93 -1.52 38.62
CA VAL A 156 16.23 -0.91 38.99
C VAL A 156 16.84 -1.62 40.20
N LYS A 157 16.04 -1.95 41.22
CA LYS A 157 16.52 -2.72 42.39
C LYS A 157 17.00 -4.12 41.98
N TRP A 158 16.23 -4.82 41.16
CA TRP A 158 16.56 -6.15 40.66
C TRP A 158 17.90 -6.16 39.91
N SER A 159 18.10 -5.23 38.97
CA SER A 159 19.38 -5.09 38.25
C SER A 159 20.56 -4.72 39.17
N LEU A 160 20.31 -3.99 40.26
CA LEU A 160 21.33 -3.68 41.29
C LEU A 160 21.55 -4.80 42.33
N GLY A 161 20.79 -5.91 42.29
CA GLY A 161 20.83 -6.97 43.31
C GLY A 161 20.26 -6.55 44.67
N LEU A 162 19.40 -5.53 44.71
CA LEU A 162 18.78 -4.98 45.92
C LEU A 162 17.39 -5.59 46.19
N THR A 163 16.96 -5.60 47.46
CA THR A 163 15.60 -6.00 47.85
C THR A 163 14.62 -4.83 47.79
N ASP A 164 13.32 -5.09 47.78
CA ASP A 164 12.28 -4.04 47.79
C ASP A 164 12.38 -3.07 48.99
N LYS A 165 12.99 -3.50 50.10
CA LYS A 165 13.18 -2.68 51.31
C LYS A 165 14.35 -1.71 51.19
N ASP A 166 15.28 -1.96 50.28
CA ASP A 166 16.50 -1.18 50.14
C ASP A 166 16.26 0.15 49.40
N LYS A 167 17.07 1.14 49.77
CA LYS A 167 17.08 2.46 49.13
C LYS A 167 18.07 2.44 47.98
N VAL A 168 17.61 2.70 46.77
CA VAL A 168 18.50 2.92 45.63
C VAL A 168 19.28 4.22 45.85
N THR A 169 20.62 4.16 45.74
CA THR A 169 21.49 5.34 45.87
C THR A 169 22.45 5.47 44.69
N VAL A 170 22.99 6.66 44.48
CA VAL A 170 24.04 6.92 43.48
C VAL A 170 25.24 5.98 43.65
N GLY A 171 25.59 5.65 44.90
CA GLY A 171 26.70 4.77 45.24
C GLY A 171 26.56 3.35 44.70
N GLU A 172 25.34 2.83 44.52
CA GLU A 172 25.16 1.47 44.02
C GLU A 172 25.39 1.37 42.51
N PHE A 173 25.03 2.41 41.74
CA PHE A 173 25.43 2.53 40.33
C PHE A 173 26.94 2.71 40.17
N GLN A 174 27.58 3.48 41.07
CA GLN A 174 29.04 3.68 41.05
C GLN A 174 29.85 2.43 41.41
N LYS A 175 29.28 1.53 42.22
CA LYS A 175 29.87 0.23 42.60
C LYS A 175 29.53 -0.90 41.62
N PHE A 176 28.59 -0.68 40.70
CA PHE A 176 28.13 -1.71 39.77
C PHE A 176 29.31 -2.31 38.99
N ASN A 177 29.29 -3.62 38.77
CA ASN A 177 30.45 -4.37 38.27
C ASN A 177 30.15 -5.31 37.10
N ASN A 178 28.88 -5.44 36.69
CA ASN A 178 28.50 -6.24 35.53
C ASN A 178 28.71 -5.46 34.21
N SER A 179 28.89 -6.20 33.12
CA SER A 179 29.02 -5.64 31.75
C SER A 179 27.73 -4.99 31.26
N GLU A 180 26.58 -5.39 31.79
CA GLU A 180 25.25 -4.95 31.37
C GLU A 180 24.39 -4.61 32.58
N PHE A 181 23.65 -3.51 32.47
CA PHE A 181 22.60 -3.10 33.40
C PHE A 181 21.24 -3.33 32.73
N PHE A 182 20.41 -4.18 33.34
CA PHE A 182 19.18 -4.66 32.71
C PHE A 182 17.94 -3.90 33.17
N LEU A 183 17.34 -3.15 32.25
CA LEU A 183 15.96 -2.68 32.34
C LEU A 183 15.18 -3.40 31.24
N ASN A 184 14.78 -4.64 31.52
CA ASN A 184 13.98 -5.49 30.65
C ASN A 184 12.73 -5.89 31.44
N GLU A 185 11.58 -5.34 31.06
CA GLU A 185 10.34 -5.52 31.80
C GLU A 185 9.76 -6.93 31.60
N THR A 186 9.86 -7.50 30.40
CA THR A 186 9.33 -8.84 30.09
C THR A 186 10.00 -9.92 30.93
N VAL A 187 11.33 -9.87 31.07
CA VAL A 187 12.10 -10.80 31.91
C VAL A 187 11.89 -10.54 33.39
N TYR A 188 11.71 -9.28 33.81
CA TYR A 188 11.41 -8.94 35.20
C TYR A 188 10.01 -9.45 35.64
N ALA A 189 9.00 -9.30 34.79
CA ALA A 189 7.60 -9.65 35.10
C ALA A 189 7.26 -11.12 34.78
N GLY A 190 7.74 -11.64 33.66
CA GLY A 190 7.45 -12.99 33.14
C GLY A 190 8.55 -14.03 33.38
N GLY A 191 9.74 -13.62 33.81
CA GLY A 191 10.91 -14.51 33.90
C GLY A 191 11.32 -15.03 32.53
N SER A 192 11.59 -16.34 32.42
CA SER A 192 11.94 -17.00 31.16
C SER A 192 10.72 -17.60 30.42
N ASN A 193 9.50 -17.10 30.66
CA ASN A 193 8.29 -17.64 30.04
C ASN A 193 8.13 -17.14 28.59
N PRO A 194 8.24 -18.02 27.56
CA PRO A 194 8.19 -17.62 26.15
C PRO A 194 6.78 -17.21 25.66
N ASN A 195 5.78 -17.22 26.54
CA ASN A 195 4.41 -16.80 26.25
C ASN A 195 4.11 -15.37 26.75
N VAL A 196 5.09 -14.68 27.33
CA VAL A 196 4.99 -13.26 27.72
C VAL A 196 5.72 -12.43 26.66
N THR A 197 5.13 -11.32 26.27
CA THR A 197 5.69 -10.36 25.29
C THR A 197 5.70 -8.96 25.90
N ASP A 198 6.57 -8.10 25.40
CA ASP A 198 6.58 -6.64 25.62
C ASP A 198 5.17 -6.00 25.57
N GLN A 199 4.35 -6.37 24.59
CA GLN A 199 2.95 -5.96 24.44
C GLN A 199 2.02 -6.36 25.61
N THR A 200 2.48 -7.23 26.52
CA THR A 200 1.78 -7.62 27.75
C THR A 200 2.34 -7.00 29.03
N ASP A 201 3.50 -6.32 28.96
CA ASP A 201 4.18 -5.70 30.12
C ASP A 201 3.37 -4.56 30.76
N LYS A 202 3.62 -4.25 32.03
CA LYS A 202 2.74 -3.41 32.86
C LYS A 202 3.11 -1.92 32.71
N PRO A 203 2.37 -1.14 31.90
CA PRO A 203 2.89 0.11 31.34
C PRO A 203 3.48 1.08 32.36
N ILE A 204 4.73 1.47 32.13
CA ILE A 204 5.52 2.39 32.94
C ILE A 204 4.97 3.80 32.82
N GLU A 205 4.63 4.40 33.96
CA GLU A 205 4.05 5.73 34.05
C GLU A 205 5.07 6.85 33.89
N ASN A 206 6.33 6.63 34.30
CA ASN A 206 7.30 7.72 34.44
C ASN A 206 8.77 7.24 34.52
N LEU A 207 9.62 7.70 33.59
CA LEU A 207 11.05 7.38 33.56
C LEU A 207 11.93 8.18 34.54
N SER A 208 11.32 9.04 35.37
CA SER A 208 12.02 9.86 36.38
C SER A 208 12.85 9.00 37.34
N GLY A 209 14.16 9.26 37.38
CA GLY A 209 15.15 8.53 38.17
C GLY A 209 16.29 7.98 37.31
N LEU A 210 16.02 7.59 36.06
CA LEU A 210 17.00 6.96 35.16
C LEU A 210 18.20 7.85 34.78
N GLN A 211 18.13 9.15 35.01
CA GLN A 211 19.28 10.07 34.87
C GLN A 211 20.45 9.75 35.82
N VAL A 212 20.31 8.76 36.71
CA VAL A 212 21.38 8.18 37.53
C VAL A 212 22.26 7.19 36.75
N LEU A 213 21.78 6.58 35.66
CA LEU A 213 22.52 5.55 34.90
C LEU A 213 23.87 6.06 34.35
N LYS A 214 24.03 7.38 34.18
CA LYS A 214 25.31 8.04 33.85
C LYS A 214 26.41 7.89 34.92
N TYR A 215 26.11 7.33 36.09
CA TYR A 215 27.08 6.98 37.13
C TYR A 215 27.49 5.51 37.12
N LEU A 216 26.96 4.70 36.21
CA LEU A 216 27.49 3.37 35.93
C LEU A 216 28.95 3.44 35.43
N PRO A 217 29.75 2.37 35.59
CA PRO A 217 31.09 2.31 35.03
C PRO A 217 31.07 2.50 33.51
N LYS A 218 32.14 3.12 32.97
CA LYS A 218 32.30 3.43 31.54
C LYS A 218 32.15 2.22 30.59
N ASN A 219 32.35 1.00 31.09
CA ASN A 219 32.27 -0.23 30.31
C ASN A 219 30.92 -0.96 30.46
N THR A 220 30.04 -0.51 31.36
CA THR A 220 28.69 -1.07 31.52
C THR A 220 27.78 -0.53 30.42
N GLN A 221 27.10 -1.45 29.74
CA GLN A 221 26.09 -1.16 28.71
C GLN A 221 24.69 -1.16 29.34
N VAL A 222 23.76 -0.37 28.81
CA VAL A 222 22.36 -0.40 29.26
C VAL A 222 21.51 -1.20 28.26
N PHE A 223 20.84 -2.23 28.75
CA PHE A 223 19.70 -2.86 28.07
C PHE A 223 18.43 -2.14 28.53
N PHE A 224 17.60 -1.67 27.59
CA PHE A 224 16.38 -0.92 27.87
C PHE A 224 15.23 -1.43 26.99
N GLN A 225 14.26 -2.09 27.61
CA GLN A 225 13.00 -2.58 27.03
C GLN A 225 11.90 -2.34 28.06
N VAL A 226 10.94 -1.48 27.73
CA VAL A 226 9.76 -1.15 28.56
C VAL A 226 8.56 -0.81 27.69
N ARG A 227 7.35 -0.99 28.21
CA ARG A 227 6.14 -0.37 27.65
C ARG A 227 5.78 0.90 28.39
N LEU A 228 5.58 2.02 27.71
CA LEU A 228 5.09 3.27 28.32
C LEU A 228 3.57 3.31 28.38
N ALA A 229 3.04 3.85 29.48
CA ALA A 229 1.61 4.08 29.65
C ALA A 229 1.09 5.16 28.67
N SER A 230 -0.02 4.89 28.00
CA SER A 230 -0.57 5.79 26.97
C SER A 230 -1.72 6.68 27.48
N ASP A 231 -1.99 6.73 28.78
CA ASP A 231 -3.14 7.44 29.37
C ASP A 231 -2.80 8.87 29.89
N PRO A 232 -3.80 9.71 30.25
CA PRO A 232 -3.57 11.12 30.56
C PRO A 232 -2.53 11.44 31.65
N LYS A 233 -2.37 10.62 32.69
CA LYS A 233 -1.38 10.84 33.79
C LYS A 233 0.05 10.47 33.40
N ALA A 234 0.26 9.65 32.36
CA ALA A 234 1.58 9.12 32.00
C ALA A 234 2.58 10.23 31.64
N ASN A 235 3.82 10.11 32.08
CA ASN A 235 4.90 11.07 31.83
C ASN A 235 5.90 10.54 30.80
N LEU A 236 5.62 10.81 29.53
CA LEU A 236 6.40 10.36 28.36
C LEU A 236 7.69 11.19 28.13
N ASP A 237 8.30 11.71 29.20
CA ASP A 237 9.58 12.40 29.11
C ASP A 237 10.74 11.39 29.05
N LEU A 238 11.43 11.35 27.91
CA LEU A 238 12.60 10.51 27.69
C LEU A 238 13.91 11.22 28.09
N SER A 239 13.86 12.46 28.58
CA SER A 239 15.05 13.19 29.04
C SER A 239 15.89 12.50 30.12
N PRO A 240 15.34 11.64 31.00
CA PRO A 240 16.13 10.82 31.92
C PRO A 240 17.13 9.87 31.23
N LEU A 241 16.95 9.56 29.94
CA LEU A 241 17.83 8.70 29.14
C LEU A 241 18.88 9.46 28.31
N TYR A 242 18.85 10.80 28.27
CA TYR A 242 19.74 11.56 27.39
C TYR A 242 21.21 11.47 27.84
N GLY A 243 22.10 11.09 26.91
CA GLY A 243 23.54 10.94 27.18
C GLY A 243 23.92 9.64 27.90
N ILE A 244 23.00 8.69 28.06
CA ILE A 244 23.28 7.33 28.50
C ILE A 244 23.46 6.45 27.25
N PRO A 245 24.60 5.75 27.06
CA PRO A 245 24.78 4.86 25.93
C PRO A 245 23.93 3.60 26.06
N ILE A 246 22.99 3.41 25.13
CA ILE A 246 22.07 2.27 25.12
C ILE A 246 22.58 1.21 24.12
N TYR A 247 22.51 -0.07 24.50
CA TYR A 247 22.93 -1.22 23.70
C TYR A 247 21.75 -1.94 23.03
N ASN A 248 20.67 -2.15 23.77
CA ASN A 248 19.37 -2.58 23.25
C ASN A 248 18.33 -1.54 23.67
N PHE A 249 17.60 -0.99 22.70
CA PHE A 249 16.52 -0.03 22.92
C PHE A 249 15.22 -0.55 22.30
N THR A 250 14.32 -1.07 23.11
CA THR A 250 12.92 -1.35 22.76
C THR A 250 12.02 -0.37 23.51
N LEU A 251 11.14 0.31 22.79
CA LEU A 251 10.16 1.23 23.37
C LEU A 251 8.76 0.96 22.82
N ASP A 252 7.94 0.31 23.65
CA ASP A 252 6.55 0.04 23.37
C ASP A 252 5.67 1.20 23.83
N GLY A 253 4.68 1.60 23.03
CA GLY A 253 3.79 2.69 23.41
C GLY A 253 2.93 3.22 22.26
N ASN A 254 2.07 4.19 22.56
CA ASN A 254 1.31 4.89 21.54
C ASN A 254 2.15 5.98 20.85
N TYR A 255 2.27 5.87 19.53
CA TYR A 255 2.93 6.85 18.66
C TYR A 255 1.95 7.63 17.78
N SER A 256 0.72 7.14 17.55
CA SER A 256 -0.13 7.67 16.46
C SER A 256 -1.65 7.63 16.65
N ASP A 257 -2.19 7.05 17.73
CA ASP A 257 -3.61 7.22 18.06
C ASP A 257 -3.82 8.43 18.98
N ALA A 258 -4.20 9.55 18.38
CA ALA A 258 -4.46 10.83 19.05
C ALA A 258 -5.64 10.82 20.05
N LYS A 259 -6.33 9.68 20.27
CA LYS A 259 -7.25 9.49 21.41
C LYS A 259 -6.52 9.19 22.72
N ALA A 260 -5.27 8.74 22.63
CA ALA A 260 -4.37 8.46 23.74
C ALA A 260 -3.19 9.44 23.72
N LYS A 261 -2.33 9.37 24.73
CA LYS A 261 -1.12 10.21 24.82
C LYS A 261 -0.04 9.65 23.87
N GLU A 262 0.56 10.50 23.06
CA GLU A 262 1.57 10.11 22.06
C GLU A 262 3.00 10.41 22.53
N ILE A 263 3.94 9.51 22.22
CA ILE A 263 5.38 9.70 22.47
C ILE A 263 5.95 10.73 21.47
N ASP A 264 6.45 11.88 21.94
CA ASP A 264 7.09 12.85 21.04
C ASP A 264 8.44 12.34 20.51
N LEU A 265 8.43 11.96 19.23
CA LEU A 265 9.58 11.52 18.44
C LEU A 265 10.76 12.52 18.41
N ASN A 266 10.55 13.81 18.70
CA ASN A 266 11.68 14.76 18.87
C ASN A 266 12.62 14.33 20.00
N GLN A 267 12.12 13.57 20.97
CA GLN A 267 12.89 13.07 22.10
C GLN A 267 13.80 11.90 21.71
N LEU A 268 13.30 10.98 20.87
CA LEU A 268 14.07 9.82 20.38
C LEU A 268 15.39 10.29 19.75
N THR A 269 15.34 11.33 18.91
CA THR A 269 16.51 11.86 18.18
C THR A 269 17.69 12.32 19.06
N LYS A 270 17.48 12.43 20.38
CA LYS A 270 18.48 12.87 21.39
C LYS A 270 19.10 11.70 22.18
N LEU A 271 18.61 10.46 22.00
CA LEU A 271 19.13 9.26 22.67
C LEU A 271 20.48 8.84 22.07
N ASP A 272 21.40 8.35 22.90
CA ASP A 272 22.70 7.85 22.44
C ASP A 272 22.66 6.36 22.09
N ILE A 273 22.26 6.10 20.85
CA ILE A 273 22.27 4.77 20.21
C ILE A 273 23.59 4.50 19.44
N SER A 274 24.67 5.24 19.72
CA SER A 274 25.99 5.03 19.07
C SER A 274 26.67 3.70 19.43
N LYS A 275 26.11 2.95 20.38
CA LYS A 275 26.57 1.61 20.78
C LYS A 275 25.54 0.51 20.56
N ALA A 276 24.32 0.88 20.16
CA ALA A 276 23.19 -0.04 20.03
C ALA A 276 23.41 -1.11 18.95
N THR A 277 22.70 -2.24 19.11
CA THR A 277 22.45 -3.24 18.06
C THR A 277 20.96 -3.49 17.83
N ASN A 278 20.07 -3.07 18.74
CA ASN A 278 18.62 -3.07 18.53
C ASN A 278 18.05 -1.66 18.75
N VAL A 279 17.18 -1.21 17.84
CA VAL A 279 16.30 -0.05 17.99
C VAL A 279 14.89 -0.42 17.52
N GLU A 280 14.02 -0.63 18.50
CA GLU A 280 12.64 -1.07 18.31
C GLU A 280 11.64 -0.01 18.79
N LEU A 281 10.63 0.26 17.94
CA LEU A 281 9.54 1.19 18.19
C LEU A 281 8.22 0.49 17.85
N THR A 282 7.67 -0.23 18.83
CA THR A 282 6.48 -1.07 18.67
C THR A 282 5.23 -0.35 19.18
N GLY A 283 4.18 -0.28 18.35
CA GLY A 283 2.90 0.32 18.75
C GLY A 283 2.20 -0.48 19.86
N ASP A 284 1.72 0.19 20.92
CA ASP A 284 0.91 -0.42 21.98
C ASP A 284 -0.48 -0.85 21.45
N THR A 285 -0.66 -2.15 21.21
CA THR A 285 -1.92 -2.73 20.70
C THR A 285 -3.09 -2.58 21.66
N SER A 286 -2.86 -2.31 22.95
CA SER A 286 -3.93 -2.06 23.93
C SER A 286 -4.66 -0.73 23.68
N VAL A 287 -4.02 0.21 22.99
CA VAL A 287 -4.64 1.46 22.50
C VAL A 287 -5.28 1.25 21.13
N SER A 288 -4.52 0.70 20.18
CA SER A 288 -4.95 0.49 18.80
C SER A 288 -3.98 -0.46 18.09
N ALA A 289 -4.50 -1.34 17.21
CA ALA A 289 -3.68 -2.24 16.40
C ALA A 289 -2.74 -1.53 15.40
N ASN A 290 -2.91 -0.21 15.22
CA ASN A 290 -2.11 0.63 14.33
C ASN A 290 -1.39 1.77 15.08
N SER A 291 -1.21 1.68 16.40
CA SER A 291 -0.67 2.77 17.24
C SER A 291 0.83 3.04 17.06
N GLY A 292 1.53 2.28 16.21
CA GLY A 292 2.95 2.42 15.91
C GLY A 292 3.28 3.58 14.97
N ILE A 293 4.52 3.58 14.46
CA ILE A 293 5.07 4.63 13.60
C ILE A 293 4.30 4.73 12.27
N THR A 294 3.85 5.93 11.92
CA THR A 294 3.26 6.27 10.61
C THR A 294 4.32 6.67 9.58
N GLN A 295 3.97 6.68 8.29
CA GLN A 295 4.84 7.16 7.19
C GLN A 295 5.52 8.52 7.47
N GLN A 296 4.76 9.54 7.87
CA GLN A 296 5.30 10.90 8.15
C GLN A 296 6.23 10.91 9.37
N GLN A 297 6.02 9.99 10.30
CA GLN A 297 6.82 9.84 11.50
C GLN A 297 8.13 9.11 11.21
N LEU A 298 8.12 8.09 10.33
CA LEU A 298 9.34 7.48 9.80
C LEU A 298 10.22 8.54 9.12
N GLU A 299 9.65 9.35 8.23
CA GLU A 299 10.36 10.44 7.53
C GLU A 299 11.03 11.42 8.51
N LYS A 300 10.39 11.70 9.64
CA LYS A 300 10.92 12.56 10.72
C LYS A 300 12.10 11.93 11.48
N ILE A 301 12.09 10.61 11.73
CA ILE A 301 13.13 9.92 12.53
C ILE A 301 14.18 9.17 11.69
N ALA A 302 13.97 9.03 10.38
CA ALA A 302 14.87 8.30 9.48
C ALA A 302 16.35 8.75 9.56
N PRO A 303 16.71 10.05 9.70
CA PRO A 303 18.12 10.44 9.88
C PRO A 303 18.78 9.88 11.15
N TRP A 304 17.99 9.64 12.21
CA TRP A 304 18.45 9.05 13.47
C TRP A 304 18.56 7.52 13.37
N LEU A 305 17.59 6.86 12.72
CA LEU A 305 17.66 5.42 12.42
C LEU A 305 18.83 5.08 11.48
N VAL A 306 19.04 5.86 10.42
CA VAL A 306 20.18 5.74 9.49
C VAL A 306 21.52 5.93 10.21
N LYS A 307 21.60 6.87 11.17
CA LYS A 307 22.80 7.05 12.00
C LYS A 307 23.11 5.81 12.86
N PHE A 308 22.08 5.11 13.32
CA PHE A 308 22.24 3.84 14.07
C PHE A 308 22.65 2.68 13.16
N ALA A 309 21.97 2.46 12.04
CA ALA A 309 22.37 1.44 11.05
C ALA A 309 23.85 1.58 10.62
N ASN A 310 24.34 2.81 10.56
CA ASN A 310 25.70 3.18 10.18
C ASN A 310 26.65 3.40 11.38
N ASN A 311 26.31 2.95 12.60
CA ASN A 311 27.12 3.18 13.82
C ASN A 311 28.44 2.38 13.90
N GLY A 312 28.74 1.55 12.89
CA GLY A 312 29.95 0.71 12.84
C GLY A 312 29.83 -0.64 13.56
N ARG A 313 28.63 -1.03 13.99
CA ARG A 313 28.29 -2.41 14.39
C ARG A 313 27.86 -3.25 13.18
N THR A 314 27.67 -4.53 13.42
CA THR A 314 27.10 -5.53 12.51
C THR A 314 25.94 -6.23 13.24
N TYR A 315 24.90 -6.63 12.50
CA TYR A 315 23.64 -7.14 13.07
C TYR A 315 22.94 -6.04 13.89
N ASN A 316 22.60 -4.95 13.17
CA ASN A 316 21.80 -3.86 13.70
C ASN A 316 20.34 -4.04 13.26
N ASP A 317 19.43 -4.21 14.22
CA ASP A 317 18.01 -4.40 13.95
C ASP A 317 17.24 -3.09 14.17
N ILE A 318 16.52 -2.65 13.13
CA ILE A 318 15.53 -1.57 13.17
C ILE A 318 14.16 -2.25 13.15
N VAL A 319 13.42 -2.20 14.25
CA VAL A 319 12.13 -2.89 14.39
C VAL A 319 11.00 -1.84 14.49
N LEU A 320 10.01 -1.92 13.60
CA LEU A 320 8.94 -0.91 13.44
C LEU A 320 7.56 -1.59 13.37
N ASN A 321 7.08 -2.11 14.50
CA ASN A 321 5.89 -2.94 14.55
C ASN A 321 4.59 -2.15 14.81
N ASN A 322 3.46 -2.72 14.37
CA ASN A 322 2.09 -2.19 14.55
C ASN A 322 1.90 -0.78 13.93
N GLY A 323 2.68 -0.47 12.89
CA GLY A 323 2.76 0.86 12.25
C GLY A 323 1.82 1.06 11.05
N SER A 324 2.08 2.14 10.29
CA SER A 324 1.41 2.45 9.01
C SER A 324 2.34 3.17 8.03
N ILE A 325 3.38 2.44 7.60
CA ILE A 325 4.43 2.85 6.66
C ILE A 325 4.18 2.14 5.32
N SER A 326 4.46 2.82 4.19
CA SER A 326 4.36 2.23 2.83
C SER A 326 5.53 2.61 1.91
N ASP A 327 6.39 3.54 2.33
CA ASP A 327 7.54 3.98 1.55
C ASP A 327 8.78 4.05 2.46
N PHE A 328 9.65 3.03 2.36
CA PHE A 328 10.86 2.91 3.16
C PHE A 328 12.06 3.68 2.58
N SER A 329 11.88 4.43 1.48
CA SER A 329 12.99 5.17 0.84
C SER A 329 13.58 6.29 1.70
N ALA A 330 12.91 6.71 2.77
CA ALA A 330 13.49 7.57 3.81
C ALA A 330 14.74 6.94 4.47
N LEU A 331 14.82 5.60 4.52
CA LEU A 331 15.93 4.83 5.07
C LEU A 331 17.05 4.53 4.05
N LYS A 332 17.03 5.14 2.85
CA LYS A 332 18.01 4.91 1.77
C LYS A 332 19.47 5.17 2.15
N GLY A 333 19.73 5.87 3.26
CA GLY A 333 21.07 6.07 3.81
C GLY A 333 21.68 4.88 4.54
N ILE A 334 20.95 3.78 4.76
CA ILE A 334 21.49 2.55 5.39
C ILE A 334 22.61 1.95 4.53
N ASN A 335 23.79 1.73 5.13
CA ASN A 335 24.96 1.20 4.43
C ASN A 335 24.79 -0.28 4.04
N ARG A 336 24.76 -0.54 2.73
CA ARG A 336 24.56 -1.87 2.12
C ARG A 336 25.69 -2.88 2.41
N THR A 337 26.82 -2.48 2.99
CA THR A 337 27.86 -3.42 3.45
C THR A 337 27.65 -3.90 4.89
N ASN A 338 26.83 -3.20 5.68
CA ASN A 338 26.52 -3.60 7.05
C ASN A 338 25.35 -4.59 7.04
N SER A 339 25.43 -5.62 7.88
CA SER A 339 24.26 -6.43 8.21
C SER A 339 23.32 -5.60 9.08
N VAL A 340 22.21 -5.17 8.49
CA VAL A 340 21.17 -4.33 9.10
C VAL A 340 19.81 -4.89 8.68
N THR A 341 18.99 -5.26 9.65
CA THR A 341 17.62 -5.74 9.42
C THR A 341 16.67 -4.56 9.59
N VAL A 342 15.76 -4.35 8.65
CA VAL A 342 14.60 -3.46 8.85
C VAL A 342 13.37 -4.35 8.95
N PHE A 343 12.99 -4.72 10.18
CA PHE A 343 11.89 -5.63 10.47
C PHE A 343 10.60 -4.86 10.78
N VAL A 344 9.50 -5.28 10.15
CA VAL A 344 8.23 -4.55 10.14
C VAL A 344 7.10 -5.54 10.26
N ASN A 345 6.55 -5.74 11.46
CA ASN A 345 5.41 -6.64 11.67
C ASN A 345 4.08 -5.89 11.92
N HIS A 346 2.97 -6.51 11.55
CA HIS A 346 1.60 -6.00 11.68
C HIS A 346 1.41 -4.57 11.15
N ASN A 347 2.13 -4.17 10.10
CA ASN A 347 2.02 -2.83 9.54
C ASN A 347 0.73 -2.69 8.73
N ASN A 348 -0.14 -1.75 9.09
CA ASN A 348 -1.50 -1.66 8.56
C ASN A 348 -1.79 -0.29 7.92
N VAL A 349 -1.77 -0.24 6.59
CA VAL A 349 -1.84 1.00 5.80
C VAL A 349 -3.28 1.27 5.34
N ALA A 350 -3.96 2.17 6.03
CA ALA A 350 -5.31 2.61 5.67
C ALA A 350 -5.30 3.75 4.63
N SER A 351 -6.14 3.65 3.61
CA SER A 351 -6.35 4.69 2.60
C SER A 351 -7.83 5.04 2.46
N THR A 352 -8.14 6.33 2.38
CA THR A 352 -9.51 6.83 2.23
C THR A 352 -10.06 6.70 0.80
N LYS A 353 -9.22 6.32 -0.18
CA LYS A 353 -9.61 6.17 -1.59
C LYS A 353 -10.43 4.89 -1.79
N PRO A 354 -11.73 4.99 -2.12
CA PRO A 354 -12.58 3.81 -2.29
C PRO A 354 -12.22 3.01 -3.54
N VAL A 355 -12.38 1.69 -3.47
CA VAL A 355 -12.43 0.81 -4.65
C VAL A 355 -13.89 0.48 -4.96
N TYR A 356 -14.24 0.52 -6.24
CA TYR A 356 -15.59 0.22 -6.72
C TYR A 356 -15.62 -1.17 -7.36
N ALA A 357 -16.48 -2.04 -6.85
CA ALA A 357 -16.64 -3.41 -7.32
C ALA A 357 -18.03 -3.61 -7.94
N THR A 358 -18.14 -4.42 -8.99
CA THR A 358 -19.45 -4.82 -9.55
C THR A 358 -19.97 -6.05 -8.81
N ALA A 359 -21.24 -6.04 -8.38
CA ALA A 359 -21.87 -7.12 -7.60
C ALA A 359 -22.07 -8.47 -8.33
N SER A 360 -21.42 -8.67 -9.48
CA SER A 360 -21.32 -9.94 -10.20
C SER A 360 -20.21 -10.81 -9.59
N LYS A 361 -20.57 -11.96 -9.03
CA LYS A 361 -19.70 -12.91 -8.27
C LYS A 361 -18.48 -13.51 -9.01
N ALA A 362 -18.13 -13.04 -10.19
CA ALA A 362 -17.05 -13.63 -10.99
C ALA A 362 -15.67 -13.26 -10.44
N ASP A 363 -15.36 -11.96 -10.42
CA ASP A 363 -14.04 -11.41 -10.08
C ASP A 363 -14.18 -9.97 -9.55
N LEU A 364 -13.26 -9.57 -8.66
CA LEU A 364 -12.95 -8.17 -8.34
C LEU A 364 -11.52 -7.87 -8.79
N THR A 365 -11.35 -6.99 -9.78
CA THR A 365 -10.03 -6.48 -10.21
C THR A 365 -9.81 -5.08 -9.65
N PHE A 366 -8.61 -4.79 -9.14
CA PHE A 366 -8.25 -3.48 -8.60
C PHE A 366 -6.78 -3.15 -8.85
N THR A 367 -6.43 -1.87 -8.74
CA THR A 367 -5.03 -1.40 -8.66
C THR A 367 -4.68 -1.22 -7.19
N ALA A 368 -3.65 -1.92 -6.74
CA ALA A 368 -3.15 -1.86 -5.38
C ALA A 368 -2.47 -0.51 -5.07
N LEU A 369 -2.25 -0.25 -3.79
CA LEU A 369 -1.51 0.91 -3.32
C LEU A 369 0.00 0.68 -3.45
N PRO A 370 0.79 1.72 -3.77
CA PRO A 370 2.24 1.61 -3.86
C PRO A 370 2.87 1.17 -2.54
N PHE A 371 3.89 0.32 -2.65
CA PHE A 371 4.77 -0.09 -1.56
C PHE A 371 6.19 0.03 -2.08
N LYS A 372 7.06 0.78 -1.38
CA LYS A 372 8.44 1.00 -1.83
C LYS A 372 9.48 0.50 -0.84
N GLY A 373 10.52 -0.12 -1.39
CA GLY A 373 11.70 -0.59 -0.70
C GLY A 373 12.63 0.52 -0.22
N ILE A 374 13.71 0.11 0.45
CA ILE A 374 14.69 1.03 1.05
C ILE A 374 15.44 1.83 -0.02
N ASP A 375 15.58 1.32 -1.25
CA ASP A 375 16.13 2.09 -2.38
C ASP A 375 15.07 2.88 -3.17
N GLY A 376 13.79 2.83 -2.78
CA GLY A 376 12.68 3.45 -3.50
C GLY A 376 12.22 2.65 -4.73
N ASP A 377 12.65 1.39 -4.82
CA ASP A 377 12.18 0.39 -5.77
C ASP A 377 10.77 -0.10 -5.42
N ASP A 378 10.01 -0.51 -6.43
CA ASP A 378 8.61 -0.90 -6.28
C ASP A 378 8.47 -2.35 -5.80
N LEU A 379 7.66 -2.53 -4.76
CA LEU A 379 7.34 -3.80 -4.10
C LEU A 379 5.83 -4.08 -4.13
N ALA A 380 5.01 -3.23 -4.77
CA ALA A 380 3.58 -3.45 -4.89
C ALA A 380 3.20 -4.68 -5.72
N SER A 381 4.16 -5.37 -6.35
CA SER A 381 3.98 -6.63 -7.06
C SER A 381 4.21 -7.90 -6.21
N THR A 382 4.38 -7.79 -4.88
CA THR A 382 4.65 -8.93 -3.98
C THR A 382 3.51 -9.24 -2.99
N TYR A 383 2.29 -8.74 -3.24
CA TYR A 383 1.13 -9.10 -2.43
C TYR A 383 0.54 -10.43 -2.91
N HIS A 384 0.18 -11.32 -1.98
CA HIS A 384 -0.37 -12.66 -2.25
C HIS A 384 -1.67 -12.95 -1.49
N TYR A 385 -2.04 -12.12 -0.51
CA TYR A 385 -3.17 -12.37 0.39
C TYR A 385 -4.26 -11.29 0.40
N THR A 386 -5.51 -11.67 0.64
CA THR A 386 -6.67 -10.80 0.86
C THR A 386 -7.67 -11.35 1.88
N THR A 387 -8.14 -10.50 2.81
CA THR A 387 -9.29 -10.84 3.67
C THR A 387 -10.65 -10.51 3.04
N THR A 388 -10.66 -10.22 1.72
CA THR A 388 -11.86 -9.78 0.98
C THR A 388 -12.61 -10.96 0.32
N VAL A 389 -12.45 -12.16 0.87
CA VAL A 389 -13.10 -13.42 0.47
C VAL A 389 -13.75 -14.09 1.68
N LYS A 390 -14.71 -15.01 1.45
CA LYS A 390 -15.51 -15.63 2.53
C LYS A 390 -14.73 -16.62 3.39
N LYS A 391 -13.59 -17.10 2.89
CA LYS A 391 -12.65 -18.00 3.56
C LYS A 391 -11.25 -17.63 3.08
N PRO A 392 -10.56 -16.68 3.75
CA PRO A 392 -9.21 -16.30 3.37
C PRO A 392 -8.25 -17.48 3.47
N SER A 393 -7.32 -17.56 2.53
CA SER A 393 -6.20 -18.52 2.51
C SER A 393 -4.97 -17.84 1.96
N ASP A 394 -3.79 -18.46 2.08
CA ASP A 394 -2.66 -17.99 1.30
C ASP A 394 -2.94 -18.10 -0.22
N ASP A 395 -2.20 -17.33 -1.03
CA ASP A 395 -2.35 -17.22 -2.49
C ASP A 395 -3.75 -16.81 -3.03
N ASP A 396 -4.65 -16.28 -2.18
CA ASP A 396 -6.00 -15.89 -2.61
C ASP A 396 -6.08 -14.53 -3.35
N LEU A 397 -4.96 -13.82 -3.48
CA LEU A 397 -4.82 -12.60 -4.28
C LEU A 397 -3.99 -12.84 -5.55
N ILE A 398 -4.65 -12.76 -6.71
CA ILE A 398 -4.04 -13.11 -8.00
C ILE A 398 -3.39 -11.87 -8.64
N HIS A 399 -2.06 -11.86 -8.78
CA HIS A 399 -1.33 -10.84 -9.55
C HIS A 399 -1.71 -10.88 -11.04
N VAL A 400 -1.89 -9.72 -11.68
CA VAL A 400 -2.28 -9.62 -13.10
C VAL A 400 -1.21 -8.93 -13.94
N SER A 401 -0.82 -7.69 -13.58
CA SER A 401 0.21 -6.91 -14.28
C SER A 401 0.49 -5.59 -13.57
N GLY A 402 1.76 -5.25 -13.31
CA GLY A 402 2.11 -4.06 -12.51
C GLY A 402 1.41 -4.12 -11.16
N ASP A 403 0.77 -3.04 -10.73
CA ASP A 403 0.05 -2.99 -9.45
C ASP A 403 -1.37 -3.55 -9.54
N THR A 404 -1.73 -4.23 -10.64
CA THR A 404 -3.11 -4.73 -10.86
C THR A 404 -3.26 -6.16 -10.35
N TYR A 405 -4.28 -6.36 -9.51
CA TYR A 405 -4.62 -7.63 -8.87
C TYR A 405 -6.08 -8.01 -9.09
N ARG A 406 -6.39 -9.30 -8.91
CA ARG A 406 -7.72 -9.89 -9.04
C ARG A 406 -8.03 -10.83 -7.87
N ILE A 407 -9.27 -10.78 -7.38
CA ILE A 407 -9.83 -11.66 -6.35
C ILE A 407 -10.99 -12.44 -6.98
N ALA A 408 -10.99 -13.77 -6.85
CA ALA A 408 -12.05 -14.65 -7.33
C ALA A 408 -13.09 -14.96 -6.22
N ASP A 409 -14.38 -15.11 -6.58
CA ASP A 409 -15.54 -15.12 -5.65
C ASP A 409 -15.39 -14.20 -4.41
N PRO A 410 -15.06 -12.90 -4.62
CA PRO A 410 -14.88 -11.94 -3.55
C PRO A 410 -16.15 -11.86 -2.68
N ASP A 411 -15.99 -11.59 -1.38
CA ASP A 411 -17.17 -11.47 -0.52
C ASP A 411 -17.94 -10.17 -0.83
N THR A 412 -19.07 -10.32 -1.52
CA THR A 412 -20.02 -9.26 -1.82
C THR A 412 -20.63 -8.58 -0.58
N SER A 413 -20.39 -9.08 0.64
CA SER A 413 -20.75 -8.40 1.89
C SER A 413 -19.68 -7.43 2.41
N ALA A 414 -18.43 -7.57 1.95
CA ALA A 414 -17.27 -6.83 2.46
C ALA A 414 -17.37 -5.33 2.15
N LYS A 415 -17.21 -4.50 3.19
CA LYS A 415 -17.24 -3.02 3.12
C LYS A 415 -15.85 -2.39 3.03
N LYS A 416 -14.81 -3.23 3.08
CA LYS A 416 -13.40 -2.89 2.89
C LYS A 416 -12.80 -3.89 1.92
N LEU A 417 -11.88 -3.42 1.10
CA LEU A 417 -10.90 -4.21 0.38
C LEU A 417 -9.65 -4.21 1.25
N THR A 418 -9.16 -5.39 1.62
CA THR A 418 -7.99 -5.54 2.49
C THR A 418 -7.09 -6.64 1.93
N TYR A 419 -5.84 -6.30 1.61
CA TYR A 419 -4.86 -7.15 0.92
C TYR A 419 -3.42 -6.84 1.37
N GLY A 420 -2.47 -7.75 1.14
CA GLY A 420 -1.07 -7.48 1.48
C GLY A 420 -0.19 -8.71 1.53
N ILE A 421 0.72 -8.70 2.51
CA ILE A 421 1.66 -9.76 2.86
C ILE A 421 1.29 -10.28 4.25
N ILE A 422 1.03 -11.58 4.35
CA ILE A 422 0.20 -12.19 5.40
C ILE A 422 0.89 -12.43 6.74
N GLY A 423 2.15 -12.86 6.68
CA GLY A 423 2.92 -13.36 7.81
C GLY A 423 2.56 -14.76 8.31
N ASP A 424 3.49 -15.29 9.10
CA ASP A 424 3.58 -16.69 9.54
C ASP A 424 2.42 -17.14 10.45
N TYR A 425 1.50 -16.23 10.76
CA TYR A 425 0.30 -16.46 11.57
C TYR A 425 -0.78 -17.29 10.86
N ILE A 426 -0.76 -17.32 9.52
CA ILE A 426 -1.80 -17.99 8.70
C ILE A 426 -1.18 -18.89 7.62
N SER A 427 0.05 -18.62 7.18
CA SER A 427 0.81 -19.46 6.24
C SER A 427 2.15 -19.90 6.84
N SER A 428 2.78 -20.91 6.20
CA SER A 428 4.17 -21.30 6.45
C SER A 428 4.93 -21.53 5.13
N ASN A 429 4.49 -20.85 4.07
CA ASN A 429 5.16 -20.80 2.78
C ASN A 429 6.38 -19.84 2.85
N ASP A 430 7.37 -20.02 1.97
CA ASP A 430 8.60 -19.22 1.96
C ASP A 430 8.38 -17.72 1.64
N ASP A 431 7.17 -17.33 1.22
CA ASP A 431 6.75 -15.97 0.85
C ASP A 431 5.69 -15.35 1.79
N SER A 432 5.38 -16.00 2.92
CA SER A 432 4.54 -15.41 3.99
C SER A 432 5.07 -14.05 4.48
N MET A 433 6.40 -13.90 4.48
CA MET A 433 7.13 -12.65 4.66
C MET A 433 7.66 -12.14 3.33
N LEU A 434 7.70 -10.81 3.13
CA LEU A 434 8.65 -10.25 2.17
C LEU A 434 10.01 -10.10 2.85
N GLU A 435 10.95 -10.98 2.51
CA GLU A 435 12.39 -10.74 2.74
C GLU A 435 12.98 -10.08 1.48
N LYS A 436 13.54 -8.86 1.62
CA LYS A 436 14.13 -8.12 0.50
C LYS A 436 15.52 -7.59 0.84
N SER A 437 16.54 -8.21 0.26
CA SER A 437 17.95 -7.83 0.47
C SER A 437 18.37 -6.58 -0.33
N TYR A 438 19.23 -5.76 0.28
CA TYR A 438 19.94 -4.61 -0.29
C TYR A 438 21.43 -4.74 0.06
N GLY A 439 22.15 -5.60 -0.67
CA GLY A 439 23.48 -6.03 -0.26
C GLY A 439 23.40 -6.92 0.98
N ASN A 440 24.09 -6.54 2.06
CA ASN A 440 24.11 -7.26 3.34
C ASN A 440 22.95 -6.87 4.27
N SER A 441 22.18 -5.83 3.94
CA SER A 441 21.01 -5.36 4.72
C SER A 441 19.71 -5.95 4.15
N THR A 442 18.64 -6.05 4.95
CA THR A 442 17.32 -6.52 4.49
C THR A 442 16.17 -5.59 4.90
N LEU A 443 15.05 -5.70 4.18
CA LEU A 443 13.72 -5.27 4.62
C LEU A 443 12.87 -6.54 4.77
N ASP A 444 12.38 -6.75 5.98
CA ASP A 444 11.64 -7.93 6.41
C ASP A 444 10.24 -7.44 6.80
N TYR A 445 9.23 -7.69 5.95
CA TYR A 445 7.95 -6.99 6.03
C TYR A 445 6.74 -7.92 6.06
N PHE A 446 5.86 -7.67 7.02
CA PHE A 446 4.49 -8.16 7.13
C PHE A 446 3.52 -6.97 7.21
N GLY A 447 2.47 -6.97 6.39
CA GLY A 447 1.51 -5.86 6.47
C GLY A 447 0.43 -5.82 5.42
N MET A 448 -0.70 -5.22 5.83
CA MET A 448 -1.96 -5.19 5.10
C MET A 448 -2.37 -3.76 4.75
N TYR A 449 -2.81 -3.57 3.52
CA TYR A 449 -3.43 -2.35 3.02
C TYR A 449 -4.95 -2.45 3.14
N SER A 450 -5.63 -1.35 3.47
CA SER A 450 -7.09 -1.34 3.61
C SER A 450 -7.73 -0.10 2.98
N GLN A 451 -8.74 -0.33 2.15
CA GLN A 451 -9.50 0.70 1.42
C GLN A 451 -11.02 0.47 1.58
N PRO A 452 -11.86 1.52 1.58
CA PRO A 452 -13.31 1.35 1.49
C PRO A 452 -13.71 0.60 0.21
N LEU A 453 -14.63 -0.36 0.31
CA LEU A 453 -15.13 -1.13 -0.83
C LEU A 453 -16.60 -0.83 -1.08
N VAL A 454 -16.91 -0.41 -2.31
CA VAL A 454 -18.26 0.05 -2.70
C VAL A 454 -18.78 -0.85 -3.82
N TRP A 455 -19.77 -1.68 -3.49
CA TRP A 455 -20.43 -2.58 -4.44
C TRP A 455 -21.47 -1.84 -5.28
N LYS A 456 -21.15 -1.57 -6.55
CA LYS A 456 -22.12 -1.19 -7.59
C LYS A 456 -23.05 -2.39 -7.86
N THR A 457 -24.33 -2.26 -7.58
CA THR A 457 -25.34 -3.22 -8.03
C THR A 457 -25.52 -3.13 -9.54
N VAL A 458 -25.46 -4.27 -10.23
CA VAL A 458 -25.80 -4.34 -11.65
C VAL A 458 -27.31 -4.16 -11.77
N ALA A 459 -27.75 -2.97 -12.19
CA ALA A 459 -29.15 -2.71 -12.47
C ALA A 459 -29.62 -3.65 -13.60
N LYS A 460 -30.53 -4.58 -13.31
CA LYS A 460 -31.16 -5.40 -14.34
C LYS A 460 -31.82 -4.45 -15.37
N PRO A 461 -31.57 -4.62 -16.68
CA PRO A 461 -32.26 -3.82 -17.67
C PRO A 461 -33.77 -4.08 -17.55
N VAL A 462 -34.53 -3.04 -17.24
CA VAL A 462 -35.99 -3.11 -17.17
C VAL A 462 -36.51 -3.21 -18.59
N VAL A 463 -36.62 -4.45 -19.08
CA VAL A 463 -37.37 -4.76 -20.30
C VAL A 463 -38.82 -4.40 -20.02
N LYS A 464 -39.22 -3.20 -20.43
CA LYS A 464 -40.64 -2.86 -20.53
C LYS A 464 -41.27 -3.89 -21.49
N PRO A 465 -42.31 -4.65 -21.07
CA PRO A 465 -43.02 -5.50 -22.00
C PRO A 465 -43.58 -4.62 -23.12
N ALA A 466 -43.42 -5.06 -24.37
CA ALA A 466 -43.88 -4.30 -25.53
C ALA A 466 -45.40 -4.14 -25.46
N VAL A 467 -45.86 -2.90 -25.29
CA VAL A 467 -47.29 -2.57 -25.23
C VAL A 467 -47.87 -2.76 -26.63
N LYS A 468 -48.46 -3.93 -26.87
CA LYS A 468 -49.27 -4.20 -28.05
C LYS A 468 -50.42 -3.18 -28.08
N PRO A 469 -50.64 -2.42 -29.18
CA PRO A 469 -51.68 -1.40 -29.22
C PRO A 469 -53.07 -1.99 -28.96
N ALA A 470 -53.71 -1.54 -27.88
CA ALA A 470 -55.08 -1.93 -27.54
C ALA A 470 -56.07 -0.97 -28.23
N THR A 471 -56.80 -1.47 -29.22
CA THR A 471 -57.91 -0.75 -29.84
C THR A 471 -59.04 -0.55 -28.83
N LYS A 472 -59.36 0.69 -28.49
CA LYS A 472 -60.54 1.05 -27.68
C LYS A 472 -61.83 0.92 -28.53
N PRO A 473 -62.83 0.15 -28.08
CA PRO A 473 -64.21 0.32 -28.55
C PRO A 473 -64.85 1.57 -27.92
N VAL A 474 -65.85 2.13 -28.60
CA VAL A 474 -66.74 3.18 -28.05
C VAL A 474 -68.07 2.52 -27.64
N THR A 475 -68.74 3.10 -26.63
CA THR A 475 -69.93 2.54 -25.97
C THR A 475 -71.22 2.68 -26.77
N GLY A 476 -72.06 1.63 -26.75
CA GLY A 476 -73.49 1.65 -27.13
C GLY A 476 -74.29 0.66 -26.24
N PRO A 477 -75.58 0.89 -25.93
CA PRO A 477 -76.25 0.22 -24.81
C PRO A 477 -77.13 -1.00 -25.15
N THR A 478 -76.99 -2.05 -24.31
CA THR A 478 -78.02 -2.92 -23.68
C THR A 478 -79.01 -3.76 -24.53
N ILE A 479 -79.37 -4.92 -23.94
CA ILE A 479 -80.46 -5.88 -24.25
C ILE A 479 -80.04 -7.14 -25.04
N GLU A 480 -80.60 -8.28 -24.63
CA GLU A 480 -80.32 -9.68 -25.04
C GLU A 480 -81.36 -10.19 -26.08
N PRO A 481 -81.42 -11.49 -26.46
CA PRO A 481 -80.41 -12.57 -26.55
C PRO A 481 -80.42 -13.28 -27.95
N VAL A 482 -79.85 -14.51 -28.00
CA VAL A 482 -80.15 -15.64 -28.94
C VAL A 482 -79.27 -15.87 -30.21
N GLN A 483 -78.46 -16.94 -30.11
CA GLN A 483 -78.03 -17.98 -31.07
C GLN A 483 -77.60 -17.72 -32.56
N SER A 484 -76.70 -18.63 -32.99
CA SER A 484 -76.59 -19.25 -34.34
C SER A 484 -76.11 -18.46 -35.59
N SER A 485 -74.78 -18.28 -35.66
CA SER A 485 -73.86 -19.02 -36.59
C SER A 485 -73.86 -18.85 -38.15
N ILE A 486 -72.67 -19.15 -38.70
CA ILE A 486 -72.26 -19.53 -40.08
C ILE A 486 -72.13 -18.45 -41.19
N ILE A 487 -71.11 -18.64 -42.05
CA ILE A 487 -70.81 -18.03 -43.38
C ILE A 487 -70.43 -16.52 -43.36
N SER A 488 -69.29 -15.97 -43.81
CA SER A 488 -68.14 -16.32 -44.70
C SER A 488 -68.12 -15.47 -45.99
N SER A 489 -66.90 -15.10 -46.44
CA SER A 489 -66.55 -14.26 -47.61
C SER A 489 -67.01 -12.78 -47.59
N GLY A 490 -66.28 -11.81 -48.15
CA GLY A 490 -64.90 -11.84 -48.66
C GLY A 490 -64.57 -10.66 -49.61
N SER A 491 -63.28 -10.36 -49.82
CA SER A 491 -62.73 -9.51 -50.92
C SER A 491 -63.08 -7.99 -50.90
N SER A 492 -62.34 -7.05 -51.53
CA SER A 492 -60.95 -7.01 -52.06
C SER A 492 -60.57 -5.58 -52.56
N SER A 493 -59.28 -5.20 -52.52
CA SER A 493 -58.63 -4.02 -53.19
C SER A 493 -59.14 -2.60 -52.80
N GLY A 494 -58.46 -1.46 -53.05
CA GLY A 494 -57.14 -1.08 -53.60
C GLY A 494 -56.78 0.37 -53.12
N SER A 495 -55.52 0.87 -53.07
CA SER A 495 -54.66 1.36 -54.18
C SER A 495 -55.28 2.51 -55.02
N VAL A 496 -54.68 3.70 -55.29
CA VAL A 496 -53.37 4.36 -55.00
C VAL A 496 -53.52 5.92 -55.06
N GLY A 497 -52.58 6.71 -54.49
CA GLY A 497 -52.30 8.12 -54.87
C GLY A 497 -52.83 9.19 -53.89
N SER A 498 -52.13 10.26 -53.43
CA SER A 498 -50.93 11.05 -53.83
C SER A 498 -51.18 12.29 -54.71
N VAL A 499 -50.87 13.48 -54.19
CA VAL A 499 -50.11 14.63 -54.77
C VAL A 499 -50.11 15.80 -53.75
N ASP A 500 -49.08 16.66 -53.79
CA ASP A 500 -48.72 17.68 -52.78
C ASP A 500 -49.39 19.06 -52.93
N VAL A 501 -49.33 19.88 -51.86
CA VAL A 501 -48.86 21.30 -51.86
C VAL A 501 -48.73 21.79 -50.38
N PRO A 502 -47.77 22.67 -50.01
CA PRO A 502 -47.30 22.75 -48.61
C PRO A 502 -47.80 23.95 -47.79
N GLU A 503 -47.81 23.78 -46.46
CA GLU A 503 -47.77 24.89 -45.48
C GLU A 503 -46.62 24.72 -44.49
N THR A 504 -45.94 25.83 -44.17
CA THR A 504 -44.88 25.89 -43.16
C THR A 504 -45.46 26.21 -41.78
N SER A 505 -45.21 25.33 -40.80
CA SER A 505 -45.26 25.69 -39.37
C SER A 505 -44.22 24.90 -38.60
N GLY A 506 -43.48 25.60 -37.74
CA GLY A 506 -42.29 25.04 -37.09
C GLY A 506 -42.63 24.10 -35.95
N SER A 507 -41.98 22.93 -35.93
CA SER A 507 -41.82 22.12 -34.73
C SER A 507 -40.40 21.57 -34.69
N THR A 508 -39.71 21.73 -33.56
CA THR A 508 -38.34 21.26 -33.38
C THR A 508 -38.33 19.75 -33.22
N ALA A 509 -38.19 19.05 -34.35
CA ALA A 509 -37.90 17.62 -34.39
C ALA A 509 -36.54 17.35 -33.73
N ASN A 510 -36.55 17.13 -32.41
CA ASN A 510 -35.36 16.80 -31.64
C ASN A 510 -34.88 15.40 -32.10
N SER A 511 -33.87 15.38 -32.97
CA SER A 511 -33.41 14.16 -33.62
C SER A 511 -32.90 13.16 -32.59
N SER A 512 -33.63 12.06 -32.42
CA SER A 512 -33.17 10.92 -31.65
C SER A 512 -31.95 10.31 -32.34
N ASN A 513 -30.74 10.70 -31.92
CA ASN A 513 -29.50 10.12 -32.39
C ASN A 513 -29.54 8.61 -32.13
N ALA A 514 -29.73 7.83 -33.20
CA ALA A 514 -29.79 6.38 -33.12
C ALA A 514 -28.41 5.85 -32.73
N ILE A 515 -28.27 5.44 -31.48
CA ILE A 515 -27.02 4.91 -30.93
C ILE A 515 -26.69 3.61 -31.66
N SER A 516 -25.74 3.67 -32.58
CA SER A 516 -25.24 2.49 -33.28
C SER A 516 -24.17 1.83 -32.42
N VAL A 517 -24.51 0.65 -31.89
CA VAL A 517 -23.62 -0.18 -31.07
C VAL A 517 -23.04 -1.28 -31.96
N SER A 518 -21.73 -1.30 -32.14
CA SER A 518 -21.02 -2.47 -32.64
C SER A 518 -20.60 -3.35 -31.47
N THR A 519 -20.83 -4.67 -31.54
CA THR A 519 -20.50 -5.66 -30.51
C THR A 519 -19.00 -6.00 -30.43
N SER A 520 -18.17 -5.04 -30.82
CA SER A 520 -16.71 -5.09 -30.83
C SER A 520 -16.18 -5.13 -29.40
N ARG A 521 -15.53 -6.23 -29.00
CA ARG A 521 -14.87 -6.36 -27.69
C ARG A 521 -13.36 -6.23 -27.82
N GLY A 522 -12.70 -5.71 -26.78
CA GLY A 522 -11.24 -5.61 -26.74
C GLY A 522 -10.74 -4.91 -25.48
N THR A 523 -9.48 -4.46 -25.53
CA THR A 523 -8.84 -3.69 -24.46
C THR A 523 -8.23 -2.39 -24.98
N VAL A 524 -8.41 -1.31 -24.23
CA VAL A 524 -7.96 0.06 -24.51
C VAL A 524 -7.19 0.62 -23.31
N ARG A 525 -6.15 1.44 -23.56
CA ARG A 525 -5.35 2.10 -22.53
C ARG A 525 -5.44 3.62 -22.69
N THR A 526 -5.82 4.34 -21.64
CA THR A 526 -5.89 5.82 -21.63
C THR A 526 -4.50 6.44 -21.83
N ILE A 527 -4.41 7.67 -22.36
CA ILE A 527 -3.12 8.30 -22.69
C ILE A 527 -2.87 9.56 -21.86
N ASN A 528 -1.83 9.52 -21.01
CA ASN A 528 -1.15 10.64 -20.33
C ASN A 528 -2.00 11.67 -19.55
N SER A 529 -3.31 11.50 -19.43
CA SER A 529 -4.21 12.44 -18.76
C SER A 529 -5.37 11.71 -18.06
N TYR A 530 -5.93 12.36 -17.03
CA TYR A 530 -7.17 11.91 -16.41
C TYR A 530 -8.32 12.11 -17.40
N THR A 531 -8.95 11.01 -17.81
CA THR A 531 -9.92 11.01 -18.91
C THR A 531 -11.33 10.84 -18.38
N ARG A 532 -12.21 11.79 -18.67
CA ARG A 532 -13.62 11.73 -18.26
C ARG A 532 -14.43 10.77 -19.11
N LEU A 533 -15.30 10.00 -18.46
CA LEU A 533 -16.29 9.16 -19.12
C LEU A 533 -17.59 9.92 -19.41
N PHE A 534 -18.30 9.47 -20.43
CA PHE A 534 -19.56 10.03 -20.91
C PHE A 534 -20.73 9.07 -20.65
N ASP A 535 -21.95 9.59 -20.58
CA ASP A 535 -23.19 8.80 -20.57
C ASP A 535 -23.72 8.53 -21.99
N ALA A 536 -24.76 7.69 -22.13
CA ALA A 536 -25.37 7.35 -23.43
C ALA A 536 -26.02 8.54 -24.18
N LYS A 537 -26.12 9.72 -23.55
CA LYS A 537 -26.65 10.95 -24.14
C LYS A 537 -25.52 11.92 -24.55
N GLY A 538 -24.28 11.61 -24.18
CA GLY A 538 -23.12 12.47 -24.39
C GLY A 538 -22.88 13.49 -23.28
N ASN A 539 -23.47 13.33 -22.09
CA ASN A 539 -23.12 14.13 -20.92
C ASN A 539 -21.82 13.63 -20.29
N VAL A 540 -20.99 14.54 -19.81
CA VAL A 540 -19.80 14.22 -19.01
C VAL A 540 -20.23 13.70 -17.63
N THR A 541 -19.67 12.55 -17.22
CA THR A 541 -19.90 11.96 -15.90
C THR A 541 -18.90 12.49 -14.86
N ALA A 542 -19.15 12.20 -13.58
CA ALA A 542 -18.21 12.48 -12.49
C ALA A 542 -17.07 11.44 -12.37
N ILE A 543 -16.90 10.54 -13.35
CA ILE A 543 -15.90 9.46 -13.33
C ILE A 543 -14.74 9.83 -14.27
N GLU A 544 -13.53 9.80 -13.71
CA GLU A 544 -12.27 9.99 -14.43
C GLU A 544 -11.43 8.71 -14.35
N LEU A 545 -10.95 8.24 -15.50
CA LEU A 545 -9.97 7.16 -15.58
C LEU A 545 -8.56 7.74 -15.49
N GLY A 546 -7.69 7.10 -14.69
CA GLY A 546 -6.30 7.54 -14.53
C GLY A 546 -5.49 7.43 -15.83
N PRO A 547 -4.41 8.22 -15.98
CA PRO A 547 -3.54 8.16 -17.15
C PRO A 547 -2.89 6.77 -17.30
N ASN A 548 -2.72 6.31 -18.54
CA ASN A 548 -1.97 5.10 -18.88
C ASN A 548 -2.53 3.80 -18.25
N THR A 549 -3.81 3.79 -17.86
CA THR A 549 -4.53 2.64 -17.27
C THR A 549 -5.27 1.82 -18.32
N GLY A 550 -5.32 0.49 -18.15
CA GLY A 550 -5.90 -0.44 -19.12
C GLY A 550 -7.33 -0.89 -18.77
N TRP A 551 -8.22 -0.89 -19.75
CA TRP A 551 -9.66 -1.16 -19.60
C TRP A 551 -10.15 -2.14 -20.66
N SER A 552 -11.07 -3.04 -20.28
CA SER A 552 -11.82 -3.84 -21.24
C SER A 552 -13.02 -3.06 -21.75
N TYR A 553 -13.42 -3.26 -23.00
CA TYR A 553 -14.65 -2.69 -23.56
C TYR A 553 -15.54 -3.76 -24.21
N ASN A 554 -16.85 -3.57 -24.13
CA ASN A 554 -17.87 -4.52 -24.60
C ASN A 554 -18.48 -4.17 -25.96
N GLY A 555 -18.36 -2.91 -26.37
CA GLY A 555 -18.80 -2.40 -27.67
C GLY A 555 -18.02 -1.15 -28.06
N ILE A 556 -18.09 -0.80 -29.34
CA ILE A 556 -17.74 0.54 -29.83
C ILE A 556 -19.04 1.22 -30.26
N VAL A 557 -19.27 2.41 -29.74
CA VAL A 557 -20.56 3.12 -29.77
C VAL A 557 -20.36 4.54 -30.31
N ASP A 558 -21.19 4.94 -31.26
CA ASP A 558 -21.23 6.32 -31.75
C ASP A 558 -22.24 7.16 -30.94
N ILE A 559 -21.74 8.18 -30.25
CA ILE A 559 -22.54 9.14 -29.47
C ILE A 559 -22.27 10.53 -30.03
N ASN A 560 -23.31 11.20 -30.52
CA ASN A 560 -23.25 12.55 -31.10
C ASN A 560 -22.15 12.73 -32.17
N GLY A 561 -21.93 11.70 -33.01
CA GLY A 561 -20.95 11.71 -34.10
C GLY A 561 -19.49 11.42 -33.68
N LYS A 562 -19.23 11.12 -32.41
CA LYS A 562 -17.92 10.65 -31.91
C LYS A 562 -17.99 9.18 -31.49
N LYS A 563 -16.89 8.45 -31.66
CA LYS A 563 -16.77 7.06 -31.22
C LYS A 563 -16.30 6.97 -29.77
N PHE A 564 -16.84 6.00 -29.05
CA PHE A 564 -16.49 5.68 -27.67
C PHE A 564 -16.36 4.17 -27.48
N TYR A 565 -15.51 3.77 -26.54
CA TYR A 565 -15.46 2.41 -26.01
C TYR A 565 -16.44 2.29 -24.84
N GLU A 566 -17.35 1.31 -24.88
CA GLU A 566 -18.22 0.97 -23.75
C GLU A 566 -17.40 0.21 -22.69
N VAL A 567 -16.80 0.94 -21.75
CA VAL A 567 -15.97 0.40 -20.67
C VAL A 567 -16.77 0.00 -19.43
N GLY A 568 -18.01 0.48 -19.31
CA GLY A 568 -18.97 0.09 -18.28
C GLY A 568 -20.41 0.43 -18.67
N THR A 569 -21.38 -0.01 -17.87
CA THR A 569 -22.81 0.24 -18.13
C THR A 569 -23.10 1.73 -18.11
N ASN A 570 -23.40 2.32 -19.28
CA ASN A 570 -23.58 3.76 -19.45
C ASN A 570 -22.32 4.58 -19.06
N GLU A 571 -21.13 3.98 -19.22
CA GLU A 571 -19.82 4.56 -18.93
C GLU A 571 -18.94 4.43 -20.19
N TYR A 572 -18.84 5.53 -20.96
CA TYR A 572 -18.25 5.55 -22.31
C TYR A 572 -16.95 6.36 -22.37
N LEU A 573 -15.85 5.73 -22.81
CA LEU A 573 -14.53 6.33 -22.93
C LEU A 573 -14.31 6.87 -24.37
N PRO A 574 -13.93 8.14 -24.59
CA PRO A 574 -13.70 8.68 -25.93
C PRO A 574 -12.64 7.87 -26.70
N ALA A 575 -12.91 7.47 -27.94
CA ALA A 575 -12.04 6.56 -28.67
C ALA A 575 -10.69 7.19 -29.09
N ASP A 576 -10.60 8.52 -29.07
CA ASP A 576 -9.40 9.33 -29.28
C ASP A 576 -8.53 9.49 -28.01
N SER A 577 -9.05 9.13 -26.83
CA SER A 577 -8.34 9.25 -25.55
C SER A 577 -7.47 8.03 -25.17
N GLY A 578 -7.47 6.98 -26.00
CA GLY A 578 -6.81 5.73 -25.66
C GLY A 578 -6.38 4.86 -26.84
N VAL A 579 -5.29 4.10 -26.64
CA VAL A 579 -4.74 3.14 -27.61
C VAL A 579 -5.28 1.74 -27.35
N THR A 580 -5.74 1.05 -28.40
CA THR A 580 -6.14 -0.37 -28.28
C THR A 580 -4.92 -1.28 -28.26
N TYR A 581 -4.95 -2.28 -27.38
CA TYR A 581 -3.83 -3.19 -27.16
C TYR A 581 -4.29 -4.63 -26.96
N THR A 582 -3.39 -5.57 -27.27
CA THR A 582 -3.49 -7.01 -26.98
C THR A 582 -2.62 -7.33 -25.76
N PRO A 583 -3.19 -7.83 -24.65
CA PRO A 583 -2.42 -8.27 -23.48
C PRO A 583 -1.56 -9.49 -23.80
N ILE A 584 -0.36 -9.56 -23.21
CA ILE A 584 0.60 -10.66 -23.33
C ILE A 584 0.63 -11.39 -21.99
N LYS A 585 -0.06 -12.53 -21.91
CA LYS A 585 -0.28 -13.30 -20.67
C LYS A 585 0.89 -14.23 -20.27
N ILE A 586 1.99 -14.20 -21.00
CA ILE A 586 3.14 -15.10 -20.84
C ILE A 586 4.41 -14.27 -20.73
N ARG A 587 5.33 -14.64 -19.83
CA ARG A 587 6.53 -13.84 -19.53
C ARG A 587 7.36 -13.65 -20.80
N THR A 588 7.35 -12.42 -21.32
CA THR A 588 7.95 -12.07 -22.60
C THR A 588 9.02 -11.01 -22.40
N VAL A 589 10.26 -11.34 -22.75
CA VAL A 589 11.43 -10.49 -22.65
C VAL A 589 11.77 -9.92 -24.02
N ILE A 590 11.56 -8.62 -24.19
CA ILE A 590 12.12 -7.81 -25.28
C ILE A 590 13.64 -7.78 -25.11
N SER A 591 14.37 -8.02 -26.19
CA SER A 591 15.83 -7.89 -26.24
C SER A 591 16.20 -6.87 -27.32
N ALA A 592 16.93 -5.83 -26.93
CA ALA A 592 17.37 -4.74 -27.80
C ALA A 592 18.83 -5.00 -28.25
N PRO A 593 19.08 -5.45 -29.50
CA PRO A 593 20.43 -5.78 -29.94
C PRO A 593 21.33 -4.54 -30.13
N SER A 594 20.72 -3.43 -30.58
CA SER A 594 21.32 -2.10 -30.68
C SER A 594 20.62 -1.12 -29.73
N SER A 595 21.00 0.17 -29.72
CA SER A 595 20.10 1.20 -29.20
C SER A 595 18.81 1.22 -30.04
N VAL A 596 17.67 1.42 -29.39
CA VAL A 596 16.34 1.40 -30.04
C VAL A 596 15.49 2.60 -29.62
N VAL A 597 14.91 3.30 -30.59
CA VAL A 597 14.03 4.45 -30.39
C VAL A 597 12.70 4.03 -29.77
N LEU A 598 12.23 4.81 -28.79
CA LEU A 598 10.92 4.65 -28.16
C LEU A 598 9.89 5.62 -28.73
N PHE A 599 8.63 5.21 -28.68
CA PHE A 599 7.47 5.97 -29.14
C PHE A 599 6.42 6.05 -28.03
N ASN A 600 5.64 7.13 -28.00
CA ASN A 600 4.44 7.25 -27.15
C ASN A 600 3.22 6.58 -27.82
N SER A 601 2.06 6.56 -27.15
CA SER A 601 0.83 5.96 -27.72
C SER A 601 0.29 6.68 -28.96
N ASN A 602 0.66 7.93 -29.21
CA ASN A 602 0.35 8.66 -30.46
C ASN A 602 1.31 8.27 -31.62
N GLY A 603 2.43 7.62 -31.30
CA GLY A 603 3.53 7.33 -32.21
C GLY A 603 4.53 8.47 -32.41
N ASP A 604 4.51 9.50 -31.56
CA ASP A 604 5.60 10.48 -31.47
C ASP A 604 6.85 9.82 -30.87
N ARG A 605 8.04 10.30 -31.22
CA ARG A 605 9.29 9.79 -30.64
C ARG A 605 9.51 10.34 -29.23
N VAL A 606 9.89 9.46 -28.30
CA VAL A 606 10.39 9.87 -26.99
C VAL A 606 11.89 10.16 -27.09
N SER A 607 12.40 11.08 -26.26
CA SER A 607 13.81 11.50 -26.27
C SER A 607 14.79 10.44 -25.77
N ARG A 608 14.33 9.43 -25.01
CA ARG A 608 15.14 8.32 -24.51
C ARG A 608 15.01 7.07 -25.38
N THR A 609 16.04 6.22 -25.34
CA THR A 609 16.14 4.98 -26.11
C THR A 609 16.33 3.78 -25.18
N LEU A 610 15.97 2.58 -25.63
CA LEU A 610 16.47 1.36 -25.00
C LEU A 610 17.98 1.25 -25.27
N PRO A 611 18.83 0.97 -24.26
CA PRO A 611 20.27 0.77 -24.46
C PRO A 611 20.57 -0.45 -25.33
N ALA A 612 21.72 -0.45 -26.00
CA ALA A 612 22.19 -1.64 -26.71
C ALA A 612 22.45 -2.81 -25.75
N ARG A 613 22.11 -4.03 -26.19
CA ARG A 613 22.27 -5.29 -25.44
C ARG A 613 21.51 -5.32 -24.11
N SER A 614 20.35 -4.65 -24.05
CA SER A 614 19.47 -4.61 -22.88
C SER A 614 18.24 -5.50 -23.03
N HIS A 615 17.66 -5.90 -21.90
CA HIS A 615 16.50 -6.78 -21.81
C HIS A 615 15.38 -6.11 -20.99
N TRP A 616 14.15 -6.17 -21.49
CA TRP A 616 12.97 -5.49 -20.94
C TRP A 616 11.78 -6.43 -20.92
N LEU A 617 10.90 -6.32 -19.92
CA LEU A 617 9.63 -7.07 -19.93
C LEU A 617 8.60 -6.32 -20.78
N THR A 618 7.72 -7.08 -21.46
CA THR A 618 6.53 -6.55 -22.14
C THR A 618 5.29 -7.31 -21.71
N ASP A 619 4.24 -6.59 -21.37
CA ASP A 619 2.92 -7.08 -20.92
C ASP A 619 1.83 -6.87 -21.98
N SER A 620 2.10 -6.08 -23.03
CA SER A 620 1.14 -5.79 -24.09
C SER A 620 1.80 -5.47 -25.43
N SER A 621 1.04 -5.64 -26.51
CA SER A 621 1.39 -5.11 -27.85
C SER A 621 0.22 -4.33 -28.45
N ALA A 622 0.51 -3.29 -29.22
CA ALA A 622 -0.47 -2.41 -29.85
C ALA A 622 -0.13 -2.19 -31.34
N ILE A 623 -1.10 -1.68 -32.11
CA ILE A 623 -0.86 -1.16 -33.46
C ILE A 623 -0.87 0.36 -33.38
N ILE A 624 0.29 0.99 -33.47
CA ILE A 624 0.46 2.44 -33.40
C ILE A 624 0.96 2.91 -34.77
N ASN A 625 0.22 3.81 -35.42
CA ASN A 625 0.49 4.31 -36.78
C ASN A 625 0.77 3.19 -37.82
N GLY A 626 0.02 2.09 -37.71
CA GLY A 626 0.11 0.90 -38.58
C GLY A 626 1.29 -0.05 -38.27
N VAL A 627 2.10 0.25 -37.26
CA VAL A 627 3.26 -0.56 -36.85
C VAL A 627 2.91 -1.33 -35.57
N LYS A 628 3.26 -2.61 -35.51
CA LYS A 628 3.13 -3.39 -34.27
C LYS A 628 4.23 -2.98 -33.29
N MET A 629 3.83 -2.49 -32.12
CA MET A 629 4.71 -2.12 -31.02
C MET A 629 4.54 -3.06 -29.82
N TYR A 630 5.56 -3.17 -28.98
CA TYR A 630 5.52 -3.77 -27.63
C TYR A 630 5.65 -2.69 -26.57
N ARG A 631 4.96 -2.79 -25.44
CA ARG A 631 5.07 -1.79 -24.35
C ARG A 631 6.22 -2.13 -23.41
N VAL A 632 6.94 -1.09 -22.97
CA VAL A 632 8.12 -1.21 -22.08
C VAL A 632 8.09 -0.27 -20.87
N ALA A 633 7.23 0.76 -20.88
CA ALA A 633 6.92 1.60 -19.70
C ALA A 633 5.45 2.05 -19.74
N SER A 634 5.04 3.04 -18.94
CA SER A 634 3.63 3.47 -18.83
C SER A 634 3.03 3.96 -20.15
N ASP A 635 3.77 4.79 -20.89
CA ASP A 635 3.43 5.25 -22.25
C ASP A 635 4.67 5.20 -23.16
N GLU A 636 5.37 4.06 -23.15
CA GLU A 636 6.53 3.87 -24.03
C GLU A 636 6.46 2.52 -24.74
N TRP A 637 6.67 2.61 -26.04
CA TRP A 637 6.43 1.56 -27.01
C TRP A 637 7.65 1.39 -27.91
N VAL A 638 8.02 0.14 -28.19
CA VAL A 638 9.15 -0.23 -29.05
C VAL A 638 8.66 -1.00 -30.27
N ALA A 639 9.16 -0.66 -31.47
CA ALA A 639 8.74 -1.29 -32.72
C ALA A 639 9.17 -2.77 -32.76
N ALA A 640 8.23 -3.68 -33.01
CA ALA A 640 8.44 -5.13 -32.91
C ALA A 640 9.53 -5.67 -33.87
N ASP A 641 9.83 -4.93 -34.93
CA ASP A 641 10.86 -5.24 -35.93
C ASP A 641 12.28 -4.78 -35.56
N SER A 642 12.42 -3.93 -34.54
CA SER A 642 13.69 -3.38 -34.04
C SER A 642 14.29 -4.16 -32.85
N VAL A 643 13.57 -5.18 -32.39
CA VAL A 643 13.90 -6.03 -31.23
C VAL A 643 13.64 -7.50 -31.57
N SER A 644 14.03 -8.40 -30.67
CA SER A 644 13.57 -9.80 -30.64
C SER A 644 12.89 -10.11 -29.31
N ILE A 645 11.98 -11.09 -29.28
CA ILE A 645 11.32 -11.53 -28.03
C ILE A 645 11.85 -12.90 -27.59
N SER A 646 11.94 -13.11 -26.28
CA SER A 646 12.07 -14.44 -25.67
C SER A 646 10.85 -14.71 -24.78
N ILE A 647 10.18 -15.83 -25.00
CA ILE A 647 8.96 -16.22 -24.30
C ILE A 647 9.29 -17.38 -23.36
N SER A 648 8.96 -17.26 -22.07
CA SER A 648 9.09 -18.36 -21.10
C SER A 648 7.72 -18.96 -20.79
N SER A 649 7.60 -20.29 -20.84
CA SER A 649 6.39 -21.04 -20.46
C SER A 649 6.79 -22.31 -19.70
N GLY A 650 6.67 -22.29 -18.37
CA GLY A 650 7.37 -23.25 -17.50
C GLY A 650 8.89 -23.17 -17.73
N ASP A 651 9.58 -24.29 -17.59
CA ASP A 651 11.05 -24.40 -17.70
C ASP A 651 11.60 -24.15 -19.12
N LYS A 652 10.74 -23.88 -20.10
CA LYS A 652 11.11 -23.75 -21.52
C LYS A 652 11.05 -22.28 -21.96
N THR A 653 12.16 -21.81 -22.52
CA THR A 653 12.29 -20.48 -23.13
C THR A 653 12.45 -20.60 -24.64
N TYR A 654 11.61 -19.89 -25.38
CA TYR A 654 11.60 -19.84 -26.85
C TYR A 654 12.02 -18.44 -27.32
N ALA A 655 13.14 -18.35 -28.04
CA ALA A 655 13.57 -17.12 -28.69
C ALA A 655 12.90 -16.97 -30.07
N THR A 656 12.14 -15.89 -30.26
CA THR A 656 11.45 -15.57 -31.52
C THR A 656 12.01 -14.27 -32.07
N SER A 657 12.70 -14.36 -33.21
CA SER A 657 13.12 -13.17 -33.97
C SER A 657 11.89 -12.49 -34.56
N THR A 658 11.58 -11.28 -34.10
CA THR A 658 10.46 -10.47 -34.60
C THR A 658 10.89 -9.50 -35.71
N THR A 659 12.13 -9.61 -36.19
CA THR A 659 12.64 -8.89 -37.39
C THR A 659 11.95 -9.35 -38.69
N PHE A 660 12.29 -8.74 -39.83
CA PHE A 660 11.79 -9.10 -41.16
C PHE A 660 12.89 -8.84 -42.23
N PRO A 661 12.87 -9.50 -43.40
CA PRO A 661 13.90 -9.33 -44.43
C PRO A 661 13.88 -7.91 -45.01
N LYS A 662 15.04 -7.28 -45.22
CA LYS A 662 15.13 -5.93 -45.83
C LYS A 662 14.89 -5.91 -47.35
N VAL A 663 14.74 -7.08 -47.97
CA VAL A 663 14.43 -7.23 -49.41
C VAL A 663 13.38 -8.33 -49.58
N PHE A 664 12.26 -8.01 -50.23
CA PHE A 664 11.32 -8.97 -50.79
C PHE A 664 11.83 -9.44 -52.16
N THR A 665 11.60 -10.69 -52.54
CA THR A 665 11.81 -11.15 -53.94
C THR A 665 10.62 -12.00 -54.37
N GLY A 666 9.86 -11.51 -55.35
CA GLY A 666 8.65 -12.18 -55.82
C GLY A 666 9.00 -13.44 -56.61
N ARG A 667 8.72 -14.63 -56.04
CA ARG A 667 8.97 -15.92 -56.73
C ARG A 667 7.99 -16.20 -57.87
N THR A 668 6.87 -15.49 -57.89
CA THR A 668 5.81 -15.53 -58.90
C THR A 668 5.33 -14.09 -59.16
N LYS A 669 4.39 -13.90 -60.10
CA LYS A 669 3.70 -12.61 -60.21
C LYS A 669 2.99 -12.29 -58.89
N THR A 670 3.46 -11.28 -58.18
CA THR A 670 3.04 -11.00 -56.80
C THR A 670 2.03 -9.86 -56.77
N PRO A 671 0.79 -10.05 -56.28
CA PRO A 671 -0.19 -8.98 -56.15
C PRO A 671 0.27 -7.89 -55.17
N VAL A 672 0.03 -6.62 -55.53
CA VAL A 672 0.28 -5.45 -54.67
C VAL A 672 -1.03 -4.91 -54.12
N TYR A 673 -1.03 -4.48 -52.87
CA TYR A 673 -2.18 -3.99 -52.11
C TYR A 673 -1.91 -2.59 -51.57
N SER A 674 -2.97 -1.80 -51.37
CA SER A 674 -2.92 -0.51 -50.65
C SER A 674 -2.87 -0.70 -49.12
N ALA A 675 -2.64 0.39 -48.37
CA ALA A 675 -2.70 0.43 -46.91
C ALA A 675 -4.07 -0.02 -46.35
N ASN A 676 -5.13 0.09 -47.17
CA ASN A 676 -6.49 -0.32 -46.84
C ASN A 676 -6.82 -1.73 -47.36
N GLY A 677 -5.81 -2.58 -47.63
CA GLY A 677 -5.98 -3.99 -48.00
C GLY A 677 -6.53 -4.24 -49.42
N LYS A 678 -6.95 -3.17 -50.13
CA LYS A 678 -7.47 -3.25 -51.50
C LYS A 678 -6.36 -3.61 -52.48
N LEU A 679 -6.61 -4.62 -53.31
CA LEU A 679 -5.77 -5.02 -54.44
C LEU A 679 -5.60 -3.85 -55.43
N LEU A 680 -4.36 -3.54 -55.79
CA LEU A 680 -4.01 -2.57 -56.83
C LEU A 680 -4.03 -3.22 -58.21
N ASN A 681 -4.19 -2.42 -59.27
CA ASN A 681 -4.34 -2.90 -60.65
C ASN A 681 -3.00 -3.26 -61.32
N TYR A 682 -2.04 -3.81 -60.57
CA TYR A 682 -0.78 -4.33 -61.11
C TYR A 682 -0.17 -5.40 -60.19
N GLN A 683 0.88 -6.07 -60.67
CA GLN A 683 1.60 -7.13 -59.95
C GLN A 683 3.10 -6.97 -60.15
N LEU A 684 3.90 -7.34 -59.14
CA LEU A 684 5.36 -7.43 -59.28
C LEU A 684 5.72 -8.58 -60.22
N SER A 685 6.77 -8.41 -61.03
CA SER A 685 7.28 -9.48 -61.88
C SER A 685 7.98 -10.57 -61.07
N SER A 686 7.89 -11.83 -61.54
CA SER A 686 8.67 -12.92 -60.97
C SER A 686 10.18 -12.62 -61.09
N GLY A 687 10.95 -12.95 -60.05
CA GLY A 687 12.36 -12.63 -59.91
C GLY A 687 12.66 -11.17 -59.49
N SER A 688 11.68 -10.27 -59.46
CA SER A 688 11.93 -8.87 -59.07
C SER A 688 12.12 -8.73 -57.55
N SER A 689 13.13 -7.93 -57.16
CA SER A 689 13.52 -7.70 -55.76
C SER A 689 13.25 -6.26 -55.34
N TRP A 690 12.64 -6.09 -54.17
CA TRP A 690 12.09 -4.82 -53.67
C TRP A 690 12.56 -4.57 -52.24
N LYS A 691 12.97 -3.34 -51.91
CA LYS A 691 13.37 -2.99 -50.54
C LYS A 691 12.14 -2.99 -49.63
N ILE A 692 12.26 -3.60 -48.45
CA ILE A 692 11.22 -3.54 -47.40
C ILE A 692 11.69 -2.60 -46.30
N ASP A 693 10.90 -1.58 -45.99
CA ASP A 693 11.21 -0.62 -44.93
C ASP A 693 10.43 -0.87 -43.62
N ARG A 694 9.22 -1.41 -43.69
CA ARG A 694 8.42 -1.90 -42.55
C ARG A 694 7.56 -3.12 -42.87
N ARG A 695 7.27 -3.91 -41.84
CA ARG A 695 6.20 -4.92 -41.84
C ARG A 695 4.98 -4.36 -41.12
N VAL A 696 3.81 -4.47 -41.73
CA VAL A 696 2.52 -3.99 -41.19
C VAL A 696 1.50 -5.13 -41.08
N ILE A 697 0.40 -4.88 -40.38
CA ILE A 697 -0.77 -5.77 -40.35
C ILE A 697 -1.95 -4.97 -40.90
N ILE A 698 -2.64 -5.52 -41.90
CA ILE A 698 -3.85 -4.93 -42.52
C ILE A 698 -4.91 -6.03 -42.52
N ASP A 699 -6.08 -5.75 -41.92
CA ASP A 699 -7.19 -6.70 -41.75
C ASP A 699 -6.77 -8.07 -41.17
N GLY A 700 -5.84 -8.04 -40.20
CA GLY A 700 -5.26 -9.23 -39.56
C GLY A 700 -4.21 -9.99 -40.39
N VAL A 701 -4.07 -9.69 -41.69
CA VAL A 701 -3.04 -10.29 -42.57
C VAL A 701 -1.75 -9.47 -42.49
N THR A 702 -0.60 -10.16 -42.52
CA THR A 702 0.72 -9.50 -42.45
C THR A 702 1.22 -9.14 -43.85
N TYR A 703 1.76 -7.93 -43.99
CA TYR A 703 2.30 -7.41 -45.25
C TYR A 703 3.68 -6.76 -45.05
N TYR A 704 4.50 -6.77 -46.10
CA TYR A 704 5.70 -5.95 -46.24
C TYR A 704 5.39 -4.72 -47.09
N ARG A 705 5.80 -3.53 -46.64
CA ARG A 705 5.73 -2.32 -47.46
C ARG A 705 6.90 -2.26 -48.44
N ILE A 706 6.60 -2.01 -49.71
CA ILE A 706 7.60 -1.85 -50.79
C ILE A 706 7.71 -0.39 -51.26
N ALA A 707 6.63 0.40 -51.17
CA ALA A 707 6.63 1.85 -51.42
C ALA A 707 5.49 2.56 -50.66
N THR A 708 5.26 3.84 -50.93
CA THR A 708 4.14 4.60 -50.34
C THR A 708 2.81 4.09 -50.89
N ASP A 709 1.92 3.65 -49.99
CA ASP A 709 0.66 2.95 -50.30
C ASP A 709 0.80 1.64 -51.09
N GLU A 710 1.97 0.99 -51.05
CA GLU A 710 2.22 -0.26 -51.80
C GLU A 710 2.79 -1.36 -50.91
N PHE A 711 2.06 -2.47 -50.83
CA PHE A 711 2.29 -3.58 -49.91
C PHE A 711 2.16 -4.94 -50.61
N VAL A 712 3.01 -5.90 -50.22
CA VAL A 712 2.89 -7.32 -50.62
C VAL A 712 2.67 -8.19 -49.38
N ARG A 713 2.01 -9.34 -49.55
CA ARG A 713 1.82 -10.29 -48.43
C ARG A 713 3.16 -10.87 -47.99
N ALA A 714 3.31 -11.07 -46.68
CA ALA A 714 4.57 -11.40 -46.02
C ALA A 714 4.98 -12.88 -46.10
#